data_AF-A0A1A9SAA1-F1
#
_entry.id   AF-A0A1A9SAA1-F1
#
_cell.length_a   1.000
_cell.length_b   1.000
_cell.length_c   1.000
_cell.angle_alpha   90.00
_cell.angle_beta   90.00
_cell.angle_gamma   90.00
#
_symmetry.space_group_name_H-M   'P 1'
#
loop_
_entity.id
_entity.type
_entity.pdbx_description
1 polymer ?
#
loop_
_entity_poly.entity_id
_entity_poly.type
_entity_poly.pdbx_seq_one_letter_code
_entity_poly.pdbx_strand_id
1 'polypeptide(L)'
;MSVTLQKIVYALVFCLLLPLVLQYWARHTSDVVRLPVPPYPLAGALMTAAGLSLILWAMHNLWYRGGGLPMNAFPPQYFVASGAYRLCRHPIYTGAVLLCTGTALYAQSPGGLWLVSPLFALLIVAYVAGFEREVMAKQFGARPMLHYGLFSLPPDNGHEAAFSRRLLLGLKVWLVWLLLYEAFVWLGVPPDAWYSNGAWDEVVPLWGFSVVFYVLLYPWAGLLPLWLRQNRQLRGFALDAFWGMVLIFYCYLIIPAAVRYGRLPENTLWLRWIALGREYDSAAAALPSFHVFWALLAARYSCLCRPQWRMVWALLAILVIVSCLTTHNHTLADVLAGMAAYWAIRHRQPIYHALLRAAEYIANSWHEWRFGRLRLINHGFYAALGGVSGFLVLAYLLPQYLWAVWLLGVAGFIGAGLWAQWVEGSSALLRPFGYYGSVFGIVLAGCLIAAGSDLGGWTLLGAAALAACPIQLFGRCRCLIQGCCHGIPTDMPGIRFFHDKSRVCKLAGWQGKNLHPTQFYSIAANFLSFFLLWRLYRLQMPASFIAGMYLILSGAFRFVEESLRGEPQTPYFLGMRVYQWLALASVLAGILFTCLPSAPLFSGSLPANWPLHAIAYFVLIWCVYGLDYPNSTLRFSRLTQE
;
A
#
# COMPACT_ATOMS: atom_id res chain seq x y z
N MET A 1 23.40 -25.86 13.75
CA MET A 1 24.28 -24.88 13.06
C MET A 1 24.93 -24.01 14.13
N SER A 2 26.26 -23.81 14.13
CA SER A 2 26.90 -22.94 15.13
C SER A 2 26.41 -21.48 14.96
N VAL A 3 26.38 -20.70 16.05
CA VAL A 3 25.98 -19.28 16.01
C VAL A 3 26.88 -18.49 15.04
N THR A 4 28.16 -18.83 14.96
CA THR A 4 29.10 -18.24 14.00
C THR A 4 28.67 -18.49 12.56
N LEU A 5 28.32 -19.74 12.22
CA LEU A 5 27.86 -20.07 10.87
C LEU A 5 26.53 -19.37 10.52
N GLN A 6 25.61 -19.21 11.49
CA GLN A 6 24.39 -18.42 11.29
C GLN A 6 24.69 -16.96 10.96
N LYS A 7 25.63 -16.33 11.68
CA LYS A 7 26.06 -14.95 11.42
C LYS A 7 26.73 -14.79 10.05
N ILE A 8 27.56 -15.75 9.64
CA ILE A 8 28.21 -15.74 8.32
C ILE A 8 27.16 -15.85 7.20
N VAL A 9 26.26 -16.83 7.28
CA VAL A 9 25.19 -17.00 6.30
C VAL A 9 24.32 -15.74 6.23
N TYR A 10 23.96 -15.18 7.38
CA TYR A 10 23.20 -13.94 7.46
C TYR A 10 23.93 -12.78 6.77
N ALA A 11 25.24 -12.61 7.03
CA ALA A 11 26.05 -11.58 6.37
C ALA A 11 26.08 -11.76 4.84
N LEU A 12 26.28 -13.00 4.36
CA LEU A 12 26.29 -13.32 2.93
C LEU A 12 24.95 -12.99 2.26
N VAL A 13 23.83 -13.24 2.94
CA VAL A 13 22.50 -12.90 2.40
C VAL A 13 22.37 -11.41 2.14
N PHE A 14 22.75 -10.55 3.10
CA PHE A 14 22.54 -9.10 2.95
C PHE A 14 23.65 -8.38 2.19
N CYS A 15 24.90 -8.82 2.29
CA CYS A 15 26.04 -8.15 1.66
C CYS A 15 26.33 -8.66 0.24
N LEU A 16 25.89 -9.87 -0.12
CA LEU A 16 26.15 -10.47 -1.43
C LEU A 16 24.87 -10.85 -2.17
N LEU A 17 24.06 -11.76 -1.61
CA LEU A 17 22.89 -12.29 -2.32
C LEU A 17 21.87 -11.19 -2.64
N LEU A 18 21.53 -10.33 -1.67
CA LEU A 18 20.55 -9.27 -1.85
C LEU A 18 20.97 -8.28 -2.95
N PRO A 19 22.19 -7.68 -2.95
CA PRO A 19 22.66 -6.86 -4.07
C PRO A 19 22.59 -7.57 -5.42
N LEU A 20 22.98 -8.85 -5.49
CA LEU A 20 22.90 -9.65 -6.72
C LEU A 20 21.46 -9.83 -7.20
N VAL A 21 20.51 -10.10 -6.28
CA VAL A 21 19.08 -10.20 -6.60
C VAL A 21 18.53 -8.86 -7.09
N LEU A 22 18.87 -7.74 -6.45
CA LEU A 22 18.42 -6.41 -6.88
C LEU A 22 18.99 -6.06 -8.27
N GLN A 23 20.25 -6.38 -8.53
CA GLN A 23 20.88 -6.16 -9.83
C GLN A 23 20.27 -7.08 -10.91
N TYR A 24 20.06 -8.35 -10.61
CA TYR A 24 19.37 -9.30 -11.50
C TYR A 24 17.98 -8.78 -11.85
N TRP A 25 17.21 -8.36 -10.85
CA TRP A 25 15.86 -7.85 -11.02
C TRP A 25 15.82 -6.60 -11.90
N ALA A 26 16.71 -5.62 -11.64
CA ALA A 26 16.79 -4.40 -12.44
C ALA A 26 17.17 -4.68 -13.89
N ARG A 27 18.07 -5.63 -14.14
CA ARG A 27 18.50 -6.03 -15.49
C ARG A 27 17.39 -6.74 -16.26
N HIS A 28 16.68 -7.68 -15.65
CA HIS A 28 15.66 -8.48 -16.35
C HIS A 28 14.28 -7.81 -16.41
N THR A 29 14.14 -6.60 -15.87
CA THR A 29 12.93 -5.78 -15.99
C THR A 29 13.14 -4.54 -16.85
N SER A 30 14.34 -4.32 -17.42
CA SER A 30 14.63 -3.16 -18.28
C SER A 30 13.77 -3.13 -19.54
N ASP A 31 13.44 -4.30 -20.09
CA ASP A 31 12.68 -4.40 -21.34
C ASP A 31 11.18 -4.21 -21.12
N VAL A 32 10.74 -4.35 -19.86
CA VAL A 32 9.34 -4.24 -19.44
C VAL A 32 9.06 -2.84 -18.90
N VAL A 33 9.93 -2.30 -18.05
CA VAL A 33 9.81 -0.96 -17.48
C VAL A 33 10.59 0.01 -18.36
N ARG A 34 9.94 0.63 -19.35
CA ARG A 34 10.58 1.51 -20.33
C ARG A 34 10.46 3.01 -20.02
N LEU A 35 10.29 3.35 -18.75
CA LEU A 35 10.10 4.73 -18.31
C LEU A 35 11.42 5.53 -18.43
N PRO A 36 11.38 6.81 -18.84
CA PRO A 36 12.57 7.61 -19.05
C PRO A 36 13.33 7.81 -17.73
N VAL A 37 14.65 7.70 -17.77
CA VAL A 37 15.53 7.97 -16.61
C VAL A 37 16.13 9.37 -16.77
N PRO A 38 16.14 10.21 -15.72
CA PRO A 38 16.81 11.50 -15.77
C PRO A 38 18.32 11.36 -16.09
N PRO A 39 18.87 12.13 -17.04
CA PRO A 39 20.26 12.00 -17.50
C PRO A 39 21.24 12.69 -16.55
N TYR A 40 21.17 12.39 -15.24
CA TYR A 40 21.99 12.99 -14.19
C TYR A 40 22.93 11.95 -13.53
N PRO A 41 23.91 11.37 -14.26
CA PRO A 41 24.77 10.31 -13.74
C PRO A 41 25.65 10.79 -12.58
N LEU A 42 26.11 12.04 -12.57
CA LEU A 42 26.88 12.61 -11.47
C LEU A 42 26.06 12.64 -10.16
N ALA A 43 24.78 13.06 -10.24
CA ALA A 43 23.88 13.03 -9.09
C ALA A 43 23.68 11.59 -8.59
N GLY A 44 23.55 10.62 -9.53
CA GLY A 44 23.53 9.20 -9.21
C GLY A 44 24.78 8.73 -8.46
N ALA A 45 25.97 9.06 -8.95
CA ALA A 45 27.24 8.70 -8.33
C ALA A 45 27.41 9.30 -6.93
N LEU A 46 27.06 10.58 -6.76
CA LEU A 46 27.08 11.26 -5.46
C LEU A 46 26.08 10.61 -4.47
N MET A 47 24.89 10.26 -4.93
CA MET A 47 23.89 9.58 -4.10
C MET A 47 24.34 8.17 -3.70
N THR A 48 24.96 7.43 -4.62
CA THR A 48 25.60 6.12 -4.35
C THR A 48 26.68 6.24 -3.28
N ALA A 49 27.60 7.20 -3.43
CA ALA A 49 28.68 7.44 -2.49
C ALA A 49 28.15 7.86 -1.11
N ALA A 50 27.15 8.73 -1.06
CA ALA A 50 26.49 9.15 0.18
C ALA A 50 25.79 7.99 0.88
N GLY A 51 25.08 7.14 0.11
CA GLY A 51 24.42 5.93 0.61
C GLY A 51 25.41 4.95 1.23
N LEU A 52 26.49 4.63 0.52
CA LEU A 52 27.56 3.75 1.01
C LEU A 52 28.24 4.32 2.27
N SER A 53 28.55 5.61 2.27
CA SER A 53 29.17 6.28 3.42
C SER A 53 28.29 6.23 4.67
N LEU A 54 26.97 6.42 4.51
CA LEU A 54 26.01 6.34 5.61
C LEU A 54 25.90 4.90 6.15
N ILE A 55 25.90 3.90 5.28
CA ILE A 55 25.93 2.48 5.68
C ILE A 55 27.17 2.20 6.52
N LEU A 56 28.37 2.50 6.01
CA LEU A 56 29.63 2.21 6.68
C LEU A 56 29.75 2.94 8.02
N TRP A 57 29.35 4.22 8.07
CA TRP A 57 29.36 5.00 9.31
C TRP A 57 28.41 4.42 10.37
N ALA A 58 27.20 4.02 9.97
CA ALA A 58 26.24 3.40 10.88
C ALA A 58 26.68 2.01 11.36
N MET A 59 27.24 1.18 10.46
CA MET A 59 27.80 -0.13 10.81
C MET A 59 28.95 0.02 11.81
N HIS A 60 29.84 0.99 11.61
CA HIS A 60 30.91 1.31 12.56
C HIS A 60 30.35 1.75 13.92
N ASN A 61 29.29 2.57 13.96
CA ASN A 61 28.65 2.95 15.22
C ASN A 61 28.02 1.76 15.96
N LEU A 62 27.38 0.81 15.26
CA LEU A 62 26.86 -0.41 15.89
C LEU A 62 27.98 -1.29 16.42
N TRP A 63 29.04 -1.48 15.66
CA TRP A 63 30.17 -2.31 16.07
C TRP A 63 30.87 -1.74 17.29
N TYR A 64 31.28 -0.47 17.23
CA TYR A 64 32.06 0.15 18.30
C TYR A 64 31.24 0.51 19.54
N ARG A 65 30.03 1.09 19.38
CA ARG A 65 29.21 1.56 20.50
C ARG A 65 28.15 0.57 20.94
N GLY A 66 27.67 -0.28 20.03
CA GLY A 66 26.65 -1.28 20.31
C GLY A 66 27.22 -2.61 20.80
N GLY A 67 28.52 -2.86 20.64
CA GLY A 67 29.15 -4.12 21.04
C GLY A 67 28.69 -5.32 20.21
N GLY A 68 28.26 -5.10 18.97
CA GLY A 68 27.74 -6.15 18.10
C GLY A 68 27.78 -5.78 16.62
N LEU A 69 27.69 -6.79 15.75
CA LEU A 69 27.65 -6.58 14.30
C LEU A 69 26.29 -5.97 13.87
N PRO A 70 26.23 -5.29 12.72
CA PRO A 70 25.01 -4.70 12.17
C PRO A 70 24.05 -5.78 11.61
N MET A 71 23.59 -6.68 12.47
CA MET A 71 22.74 -7.81 12.12
C MET A 71 21.48 -7.74 12.98
N ASN A 72 20.33 -7.39 12.40
CA ASN A 72 19.10 -7.23 13.19
C ASN A 72 18.63 -8.54 13.86
N ALA A 73 18.95 -9.71 13.30
CA ALA A 73 18.64 -11.02 13.88
C ALA A 73 19.56 -11.34 15.07
N PHE A 74 20.68 -10.62 15.19
CA PHE A 74 21.64 -10.69 16.27
C PHE A 74 21.89 -9.27 16.80
N PRO A 75 20.87 -8.65 17.42
CA PRO A 75 20.93 -7.24 17.77
C PRO A 75 22.14 -6.94 18.67
N PRO A 76 22.66 -5.70 18.62
CA PRO A 76 23.79 -5.30 19.46
C PRO A 76 23.46 -5.45 20.95
N GLN A 77 24.48 -5.55 21.80
CA GLN A 77 24.29 -5.64 23.25
C GLN A 77 23.77 -4.33 23.83
N TYR A 78 24.25 -3.21 23.29
CA TYR A 78 23.92 -1.86 23.75
C TYR A 78 23.15 -1.08 22.70
N PHE A 79 22.19 -0.27 23.16
CA PHE A 79 21.40 0.59 22.30
C PHE A 79 22.22 1.79 21.81
N VAL A 80 22.26 2.00 20.50
CA VAL A 80 23.04 3.08 19.87
C VAL A 80 22.11 4.20 19.39
N ALA A 81 22.20 5.36 20.06
CA ALA A 81 21.43 6.57 19.73
C ALA A 81 22.29 7.72 19.18
N SER A 82 23.59 7.48 18.99
CA SER A 82 24.60 8.50 18.69
C SER A 82 25.28 8.25 17.33
N GLY A 83 26.02 9.22 16.80
CA GLY A 83 26.61 9.13 15.45
C GLY A 83 25.55 9.17 14.35
N ALA A 84 25.61 8.25 13.38
CA ALA A 84 24.64 8.13 12.28
C ALA A 84 23.20 7.98 12.80
N TYR A 85 23.02 7.32 13.94
CA TYR A 85 21.72 7.12 14.59
C TYR A 85 21.13 8.41 15.19
N ARG A 86 21.89 9.52 15.25
CA ARG A 86 21.31 10.85 15.53
C ARG A 86 20.57 11.41 14.34
N LEU A 87 20.89 11.00 13.11
CA LEU A 87 20.23 11.51 11.90
C LEU A 87 18.83 10.90 11.75
N CYS A 88 18.76 9.57 11.73
CA CYS A 88 17.53 8.81 11.64
C CYS A 88 17.65 7.49 12.43
N ARG A 89 16.52 6.80 12.64
CA ARG A 89 16.47 5.53 13.38
C ARG A 89 17.08 4.36 12.62
N HIS A 90 17.08 4.43 11.29
CA HIS A 90 17.45 3.32 10.40
C HIS A 90 18.48 3.76 9.33
N PRO A 91 19.65 4.30 9.72
CA PRO A 91 20.61 4.89 8.78
C PRO A 91 21.18 3.86 7.78
N ILE A 92 21.38 2.61 8.18
CA ILE A 92 21.82 1.54 7.27
C ILE A 92 20.80 1.33 6.16
N TYR A 93 19.52 1.23 6.50
CA TYR A 93 18.44 1.05 5.52
C TYR A 93 18.23 2.29 4.65
N THR A 94 18.30 3.49 5.23
CA THR A 94 18.26 4.74 4.45
C THR A 94 19.42 4.78 3.45
N GLY A 95 20.63 4.44 3.89
CA GLY A 95 21.81 4.37 3.02
C GLY A 95 21.68 3.31 1.93
N ALA A 96 21.09 2.14 2.23
CA ALA A 96 20.86 1.08 1.25
C ALA A 96 19.87 1.50 0.15
N VAL A 97 18.78 2.21 0.50
CA VAL A 97 17.85 2.76 -0.49
C VAL A 97 18.55 3.83 -1.34
N LEU A 98 19.30 4.75 -0.74
CA LEU A 98 20.07 5.75 -1.48
C LEU A 98 21.10 5.12 -2.42
N LEU A 99 21.78 4.07 -1.97
CA LEU A 99 22.75 3.32 -2.77
C LEU A 99 22.07 2.66 -3.98
N CYS A 100 20.92 2.00 -3.75
CA CYS A 100 20.13 1.35 -4.81
C CYS A 100 19.65 2.38 -5.85
N THR A 101 18.98 3.45 -5.40
CA THR A 101 18.48 4.51 -6.29
C THR A 101 19.61 5.22 -7.02
N GLY A 102 20.74 5.49 -6.34
CA GLY A 102 21.89 6.19 -6.90
C GLY A 102 22.57 5.37 -7.98
N THR A 103 22.70 4.06 -7.74
CA THR A 103 23.26 3.11 -8.71
C THR A 103 22.36 3.00 -9.93
N ALA A 104 21.04 2.95 -9.74
CA ALA A 104 20.08 2.92 -10.84
C ALA A 104 20.15 4.19 -11.71
N LEU A 105 20.24 5.37 -11.08
CA LEU A 105 20.38 6.64 -11.78
C LEU A 105 21.73 6.75 -12.51
N TYR A 106 22.82 6.35 -11.85
CA TYR A 106 24.16 6.33 -12.45
C TYR A 106 24.24 5.39 -13.66
N ALA A 107 23.71 4.18 -13.52
CA ALA A 107 23.68 3.17 -14.57
C ALA A 107 22.59 3.41 -15.64
N GLN A 108 21.81 4.50 -15.51
CA GLN A 108 20.69 4.81 -16.40
C GLN A 108 19.73 3.62 -16.56
N SER A 109 19.37 2.99 -15.44
CA SER A 109 18.54 1.78 -15.41
C SER A 109 17.07 2.12 -15.11
N PRO A 110 16.16 1.99 -16.10
CA PRO A 110 14.73 2.23 -15.89
C PRO A 110 14.10 1.30 -14.85
N GLY A 111 14.35 -0.01 -14.97
CA GLY A 111 13.88 -1.02 -14.01
C GLY A 111 14.46 -0.78 -12.61
N GLY A 112 15.75 -0.41 -12.52
CA GLY A 112 16.38 -0.06 -11.26
C GLY A 112 15.73 1.13 -10.55
N LEU A 113 15.46 2.21 -11.29
CA LEU A 113 14.98 3.48 -10.73
C LEU A 113 13.47 3.43 -10.41
N TRP A 114 12.66 2.97 -11.37
CA TRP A 114 11.21 3.09 -11.32
C TRP A 114 10.50 1.88 -10.70
N LEU A 115 11.17 0.73 -10.61
CA LEU A 115 10.60 -0.50 -10.04
C LEU A 115 11.36 -0.97 -8.80
N VAL A 116 12.65 -1.30 -8.96
CA VAL A 116 13.43 -1.97 -7.91
C VAL A 116 13.64 -1.07 -6.70
N SER A 117 14.06 0.18 -6.90
CA SER A 117 14.34 1.11 -5.80
C SER A 117 13.12 1.44 -4.92
N PRO A 118 11.95 1.82 -5.46
CA PRO A 118 10.77 2.07 -4.64
C PRO A 118 10.23 0.80 -3.96
N LEU A 119 10.24 -0.35 -4.65
CA LEU A 119 9.82 -1.61 -4.03
C LEU A 119 10.82 -2.08 -2.98
N PHE A 120 12.12 -1.88 -3.16
CA PHE A 120 13.13 -2.18 -2.16
C PHE A 120 12.93 -1.33 -0.89
N ALA A 121 12.64 -0.03 -1.05
CA ALA A 121 12.28 0.84 0.07
C ALA A 121 11.01 0.33 0.78
N LEU A 122 9.97 -0.07 0.04
CA LEU A 122 8.75 -0.65 0.60
C LEU A 122 9.02 -1.95 1.37
N LEU A 123 9.83 -2.84 0.80
CA LEU A 123 10.21 -4.13 1.41
C LEU A 123 11.05 -3.92 2.67
N ILE A 124 11.94 -2.93 2.70
CA ILE A 124 12.65 -2.51 3.91
C ILE A 124 11.66 -2.02 4.97
N VAL A 125 10.70 -1.16 4.61
CA VAL A 125 9.68 -0.69 5.57
C VAL A 125 8.86 -1.86 6.12
N ALA A 126 8.46 -2.79 5.26
CA ALA A 126 7.75 -4.00 5.66
C ALA A 126 8.61 -4.87 6.59
N TYR A 127 9.89 -5.01 6.29
CA TYR A 127 10.84 -5.76 7.09
C TYR A 127 11.06 -5.14 8.48
N VAL A 128 11.25 -3.81 8.55
CA VAL A 128 11.38 -3.06 9.80
C VAL A 128 10.12 -3.20 10.64
N ALA A 129 8.94 -3.03 10.03
CA ALA A 129 7.66 -3.10 10.71
C ALA A 129 7.25 -4.51 11.13
N GLY A 130 7.60 -5.53 10.35
CA GLY A 130 7.21 -6.93 10.58
C GLY A 130 8.20 -7.73 11.42
N PHE A 131 9.47 -7.34 11.48
CA PHE A 131 10.50 -8.10 12.18
C PHE A 131 11.34 -7.24 13.12
N GLU A 132 12.04 -6.22 12.61
CA GLU A 132 13.02 -5.48 13.41
C GLU A 132 12.38 -4.80 14.63
N ARG A 133 11.17 -4.24 14.48
CA ARG A 133 10.45 -3.61 15.60
C ARG A 133 10.25 -4.57 16.77
N GLU A 134 9.86 -5.81 16.50
CA GLU A 134 9.61 -6.81 17.53
C GLU A 134 10.92 -7.22 18.21
N VAL A 135 11.98 -7.45 17.43
CA VAL A 135 13.31 -7.79 17.96
C VAL A 135 13.87 -6.66 18.82
N MET A 136 13.78 -5.41 18.36
CA MET A 136 14.23 -4.23 19.09
C MET A 136 13.44 -4.00 20.38
N ALA A 137 12.13 -4.21 20.36
CA ALA A 137 11.29 -4.09 21.55
C ALA A 137 11.64 -5.15 22.60
N LYS A 138 11.91 -6.41 22.18
CA LYS A 138 12.35 -7.48 23.08
C LYS A 138 13.71 -7.17 23.72
N GLN A 139 14.67 -6.67 22.94
CA GLN A 139 16.04 -6.43 23.42
C GLN A 139 16.17 -5.16 24.27
N PHE A 140 15.51 -4.07 23.88
CA PHE A 140 15.75 -2.73 24.44
C PHE A 140 14.52 -2.07 25.07
N GLY A 141 13.38 -2.78 25.12
CA GLY A 141 12.13 -2.24 25.65
C GLY A 141 11.67 -0.99 24.90
N ALA A 142 11.27 0.04 25.63
CA ALA A 142 10.73 1.29 25.05
C ALA A 142 11.78 2.23 24.45
N ARG A 143 13.09 2.01 24.70
CA ARG A 143 14.17 2.95 24.30
C ARG A 143 14.16 3.31 22.80
N PRO A 144 14.01 2.35 21.86
CA PRO A 144 13.96 2.68 20.43
C PRO A 144 12.79 3.59 20.04
N MET A 145 11.65 3.46 20.74
CA MET A 145 10.46 4.29 20.46
C MET A 145 10.62 5.72 20.97
N LEU A 146 11.34 5.91 22.08
CA LEU A 146 11.61 7.20 22.70
C LEU A 146 12.75 7.98 22.02
N HIS A 147 13.53 7.34 21.16
CA HIS A 147 14.63 7.99 20.45
C HIS A 147 14.12 8.87 19.29
N TYR A 148 14.44 10.16 19.32
CA TYR A 148 14.11 11.11 18.26
C TYR A 148 15.39 11.57 17.55
N GLY A 149 15.61 11.04 16.35
CA GLY A 149 16.65 11.54 15.44
C GLY A 149 16.31 12.90 14.83
N LEU A 150 17.28 13.51 14.15
CA LEU A 150 17.21 14.81 13.49
C LEU A 150 16.04 14.89 12.48
N PHE A 151 15.85 13.82 11.71
CA PHE A 151 14.76 13.71 10.71
C PHE A 151 13.48 13.06 11.26
N SER A 152 13.39 12.86 12.58
CA SER A 152 12.18 12.30 13.20
C SER A 152 11.11 13.36 13.35
N LEU A 153 9.84 12.94 13.33
CA LEU A 153 8.75 13.83 13.66
C LEU A 153 8.91 14.35 15.10
N PRO A 154 8.58 15.63 15.38
CA PRO A 154 8.60 16.15 16.73
C PRO A 154 7.65 15.38 17.65
N PRO A 155 7.90 15.37 18.98
CA PRO A 155 6.98 14.78 19.95
C PRO A 155 5.61 15.48 19.90
N ASP A 156 4.56 14.78 20.29
CA ASP A 156 3.21 15.37 20.34
C ASP A 156 3.00 16.12 21.67
N ASN A 157 3.62 17.29 21.80
CA ASN A 157 3.46 18.17 22.96
C ASN A 157 3.36 19.64 22.55
N GLY A 158 2.93 20.49 23.48
CA GLY A 158 2.79 21.94 23.26
C GLY A 158 4.09 22.73 23.35
N HIS A 159 5.24 22.07 23.57
CA HIS A 159 6.52 22.76 23.77
C HIS A 159 6.97 23.46 22.49
N GLU A 160 7.77 24.52 22.66
CA GLU A 160 8.34 25.25 21.55
C GLU A 160 9.34 24.38 20.75
N ALA A 161 9.23 24.43 19.44
CA ALA A 161 10.08 23.76 18.48
C ALA A 161 11.25 24.67 18.10
N ALA A 162 12.48 24.19 18.36
CA ALA A 162 13.70 24.87 17.95
C ALA A 162 13.67 25.22 16.45
N PHE A 163 14.27 26.36 16.09
CA PHE A 163 14.31 26.85 14.71
C PHE A 163 14.91 25.82 13.75
N SER A 164 16.02 25.18 14.13
CA SER A 164 16.66 24.12 13.34
C SER A 164 15.71 22.96 13.04
N ARG A 165 14.86 22.59 13.99
CA ARG A 165 13.87 21.51 13.81
C ARG A 165 12.74 21.92 12.86
N ARG A 166 12.26 23.17 12.95
CA ARG A 166 11.29 23.74 12.01
C ARG A 166 11.83 23.74 10.59
N LEU A 167 13.06 24.23 10.41
CA LEU A 167 13.75 24.27 9.13
C LEU A 167 13.94 22.87 8.55
N LEU A 168 14.53 21.94 9.32
CA LEU A 168 14.84 20.59 8.84
C LEU A 168 13.58 19.77 8.51
N LEU A 169 12.51 19.91 9.29
CA LEU A 169 11.25 19.23 8.96
C LEU A 169 10.58 19.84 7.73
N GLY A 170 10.62 21.17 7.58
CA GLY A 170 10.17 21.85 6.37
C GLY A 170 10.95 21.35 5.15
N LEU A 171 12.28 21.38 5.20
CA LEU A 171 13.14 20.84 4.13
C LEU A 171 12.83 19.38 3.81
N LYS A 172 12.59 18.54 4.82
CA LYS A 172 12.19 17.14 4.60
C LYS A 172 10.86 17.02 3.86
N VAL A 173 9.84 17.76 4.28
CA VAL A 173 8.52 17.74 3.62
C VAL A 173 8.64 18.18 2.18
N TRP A 174 9.30 19.32 1.93
CA TRP A 174 9.44 19.88 0.58
C TRP A 174 10.34 19.06 -0.32
N LEU A 175 11.44 18.50 0.19
CA LEU A 175 12.31 17.62 -0.59
C LEU A 175 11.58 16.35 -1.01
N VAL A 176 10.84 15.70 -0.10
CA VAL A 176 10.06 14.50 -0.44
C VAL A 176 8.97 14.82 -1.44
N TRP A 177 8.24 15.92 -1.25
CA TRP A 177 7.22 16.35 -2.20
C TRP A 177 7.80 16.65 -3.57
N LEU A 178 8.88 17.46 -3.63
CA LEU A 178 9.52 17.87 -4.88
C LEU A 178 10.03 16.66 -5.65
N LEU A 179 10.78 15.75 -5.00
CA LEU A 179 11.29 14.56 -5.67
C LEU A 179 10.17 13.67 -6.26
N LEU A 180 9.07 13.51 -5.52
CA LEU A 180 7.93 12.72 -6.01
C LEU A 180 7.15 13.46 -7.10
N TYR A 181 6.93 14.76 -6.96
CA TYR A 181 6.22 15.57 -7.94
C TYR A 181 6.99 15.64 -9.26
N GLU A 182 8.27 15.99 -9.20
CA GLU A 182 9.17 16.03 -10.36
C GLU A 182 9.31 14.66 -11.03
N ALA A 183 9.23 13.56 -10.27
CA ALA A 183 9.15 12.24 -10.87
C ALA A 183 7.92 12.07 -11.76
N PHE A 184 6.73 12.52 -11.34
CA PHE A 184 5.54 12.46 -12.19
C PHE A 184 5.59 13.47 -13.35
N VAL A 185 6.13 14.67 -13.13
CA VAL A 185 6.34 15.65 -14.19
C VAL A 185 7.25 15.07 -15.28
N TRP A 186 8.36 14.45 -14.87
CA TRP A 186 9.32 13.79 -15.75
C TRP A 186 8.75 12.60 -16.52
N LEU A 187 7.88 11.80 -15.89
CA LEU A 187 7.18 10.70 -16.55
C LEU A 187 6.22 11.19 -17.64
N GLY A 188 5.72 12.42 -17.52
CA GLY A 188 4.84 13.04 -18.51
C GLY A 188 3.43 12.45 -18.54
N VAL A 189 2.68 12.82 -19.58
CA VAL A 189 1.29 12.36 -19.77
C VAL A 189 1.30 10.92 -20.29
N PRO A 190 0.65 9.95 -19.60
CA PRO A 190 0.63 8.57 -20.05
C PRO A 190 -0.18 8.41 -21.35
N PRO A 191 0.11 7.40 -22.19
CA PRO A 191 -0.55 7.23 -23.49
C PRO A 191 -2.07 7.03 -23.41
N ASP A 192 -2.56 6.48 -22.30
CA ASP A 192 -3.97 6.22 -22.05
C ASP A 192 -4.64 7.31 -21.18
N ALA A 193 -4.01 8.50 -21.11
CA ALA A 193 -4.55 9.62 -20.37
C ALA A 193 -5.88 10.11 -20.94
N TRP A 194 -6.82 10.41 -20.05
CA TRP A 194 -8.01 11.19 -20.36
C TRP A 194 -7.83 12.61 -19.81
N TYR A 195 -8.46 13.58 -20.47
CA TYR A 195 -8.38 14.98 -20.08
C TYR A 195 -9.52 15.33 -19.12
N SER A 196 -9.20 15.92 -17.97
CA SER A 196 -10.19 16.24 -16.93
C SER A 196 -11.06 17.46 -17.23
N ASN A 197 -10.79 18.17 -18.34
CA ASN A 197 -11.56 19.33 -18.77
C ASN A 197 -13.02 18.96 -19.03
N GLY A 198 -13.95 19.77 -18.50
CA GLY A 198 -15.38 19.67 -18.77
C GLY A 198 -15.99 20.98 -19.25
N ALA A 199 -17.30 20.99 -19.48
CA ALA A 199 -18.04 22.15 -19.99
C ALA A 199 -17.90 23.41 -19.12
N TRP A 200 -17.72 23.24 -17.80
CA TRP A 200 -17.48 24.38 -16.90
C TRP A 200 -16.13 25.05 -17.13
N ASP A 201 -15.09 24.29 -17.50
CA ASP A 201 -13.75 24.84 -17.71
C ASP A 201 -13.69 25.74 -18.95
N GLU A 202 -14.57 25.51 -19.93
CA GLU A 202 -14.68 26.32 -21.14
C GLU A 202 -15.26 27.71 -20.89
N VAL A 203 -16.11 27.87 -19.88
CA VAL A 203 -16.75 29.15 -19.53
C VAL A 203 -15.96 29.96 -18.50
N VAL A 204 -14.96 29.38 -17.84
CA VAL A 204 -14.11 30.11 -16.90
C VAL A 204 -13.23 31.11 -17.68
N PRO A 205 -13.30 32.42 -17.37
CA PRO A 205 -12.49 33.42 -18.07
C PRO A 205 -11.00 33.28 -17.71
N LEU A 206 -10.14 33.48 -18.70
CA LEU A 206 -8.69 33.58 -18.49
C LEU A 206 -8.36 34.94 -17.87
N TRP A 207 -8.00 34.95 -16.59
CA TRP A 207 -7.55 36.16 -15.89
C TRP A 207 -6.04 36.09 -15.66
N GLY A 208 -5.25 36.63 -16.60
CA GLY A 208 -3.79 36.56 -16.55
C GLY A 208 -3.21 37.00 -15.19
N PHE A 209 -3.64 38.15 -14.66
CA PHE A 209 -3.14 38.71 -13.39
C PHE A 209 -3.34 37.78 -12.18
N SER A 210 -4.30 36.85 -12.23
CA SER A 210 -4.57 35.91 -11.13
C SER A 210 -3.39 34.97 -10.85
N VAL A 211 -2.46 34.81 -11.81
CA VAL A 211 -1.20 34.07 -11.65
C VAL A 211 -0.38 34.54 -10.43
N VAL A 212 -0.54 35.80 -10.01
CA VAL A 212 0.10 36.33 -8.80
C VAL A 212 -0.33 35.52 -7.56
N PHE A 213 -1.62 35.21 -7.43
CA PHE A 213 -2.12 34.40 -6.32
C PHE A 213 -1.68 32.95 -6.44
N TYR A 214 -1.66 32.41 -7.66
CA TYR A 214 -1.18 31.06 -7.94
C TYR A 214 0.28 30.88 -7.47
N VAL A 215 1.16 31.83 -7.82
CA VAL A 215 2.57 31.80 -7.45
C VAL A 215 2.81 32.18 -5.98
N LEU A 216 1.97 33.03 -5.39
CA LEU A 216 2.07 33.41 -3.97
C LEU A 216 1.95 32.19 -3.01
N LEU A 217 1.33 31.10 -3.47
CA LEU A 217 1.27 29.86 -2.71
C LEU A 217 2.66 29.30 -2.37
N TYR A 218 3.63 29.36 -3.29
CA TYR A 218 4.94 28.75 -3.08
C TYR A 218 5.70 29.35 -1.88
N PRO A 219 5.91 30.68 -1.75
CA PRO A 219 6.55 31.24 -0.57
C PRO A 219 5.67 31.10 0.68
N TRP A 220 4.34 31.18 0.56
CA TRP A 220 3.44 31.05 1.70
C TRP A 220 3.49 29.64 2.32
N ALA A 221 3.26 28.60 1.51
CA ALA A 221 3.36 27.22 1.96
C ALA A 221 4.81 26.88 2.32
N GLY A 222 5.78 27.25 1.49
CA GLY A 222 7.21 26.93 1.67
C GLY A 222 7.79 27.42 3.01
N LEU A 223 7.45 28.65 3.41
CA LEU A 223 7.94 29.25 4.66
C LEU A 223 7.10 28.89 5.89
N LEU A 224 5.90 28.35 5.72
CA LEU A 224 4.97 28.01 6.80
C LEU A 224 5.59 27.19 7.94
N PRO A 225 6.43 26.15 7.69
CA PRO A 225 7.05 25.38 8.78
C PRO A 225 7.87 26.25 9.74
N LEU A 226 8.46 27.35 9.26
CA LEU A 226 9.23 28.28 10.08
C LEU A 226 8.36 29.07 11.06
N TRP A 227 7.06 29.24 10.76
CA TRP A 227 6.11 29.93 11.62
C TRP A 227 5.44 29.02 12.65
N LEU A 228 5.50 27.69 12.48
CA LEU A 228 4.91 26.69 13.38
C LEU A 228 5.76 26.48 14.63
N ARG A 229 5.57 27.35 15.64
CA ARG A 229 6.40 27.34 16.86
C ARG A 229 6.16 26.15 17.78
N GLN A 230 5.01 25.49 17.77
CA GLN A 230 4.75 24.37 18.68
C GLN A 230 5.06 23.01 18.04
N ASN A 231 5.64 22.08 18.80
CA ASN A 231 5.93 20.71 18.35
C ASN A 231 4.68 20.01 17.82
N ARG A 232 3.54 20.12 18.50
CA ARG A 232 2.25 19.55 18.05
C ARG A 232 1.78 20.12 16.71
N GLN A 233 1.91 21.43 16.50
CA GLN A 233 1.52 22.08 15.24
C GLN A 233 2.43 21.63 14.10
N LEU A 234 3.74 21.66 14.32
CA LEU A 234 4.75 21.24 13.34
C LEU A 234 4.63 19.75 13.00
N ARG A 235 4.39 18.90 14.00
CA ARG A 235 4.10 17.46 13.84
C ARG A 235 2.84 17.26 13.01
N GLY A 236 1.77 17.98 13.35
CA GLY A 236 0.50 17.92 12.64
C GLY A 236 0.67 18.29 11.17
N PHE A 237 1.34 19.40 10.88
CA PHE A 237 1.59 19.85 9.50
C PHE A 237 2.32 18.79 8.70
N ALA A 238 3.42 18.25 9.24
CA ALA A 238 4.19 17.22 8.56
C ALA A 238 3.38 15.93 8.34
N LEU A 239 2.59 15.50 9.33
CA LEU A 239 1.71 14.32 9.17
C LEU A 239 0.64 14.56 8.10
N ASP A 240 -0.01 15.72 8.10
CA ASP A 240 -1.04 16.07 7.12
C ASP A 240 -0.44 16.15 5.72
N ALA A 241 0.75 16.76 5.58
CA ALA A 241 1.50 16.81 4.34
C ALA A 241 1.87 15.41 3.83
N PHE A 242 2.48 14.56 4.66
CA PHE A 242 2.87 13.20 4.24
C PHE A 242 1.68 12.32 3.88
N TRP A 243 0.58 12.38 4.64
CA TRP A 243 -0.64 11.63 4.29
C TRP A 243 -1.30 12.18 3.01
N GLY A 244 -1.28 13.50 2.81
CA GLY A 244 -1.73 14.12 1.57
C GLY A 244 -0.92 13.65 0.36
N MET A 245 0.41 13.61 0.49
CA MET A 245 1.30 13.06 -0.54
C MET A 245 0.98 11.60 -0.84
N VAL A 246 0.86 10.75 0.18
CA VAL A 246 0.50 9.32 -0.01
C VAL A 246 -0.80 9.18 -0.79
N LEU A 247 -1.84 9.95 -0.43
CA LEU A 247 -3.14 9.91 -1.10
C LEU A 247 -3.06 10.41 -2.55
N ILE A 248 -2.50 11.62 -2.76
CA ILE A 248 -2.49 12.30 -4.06
C ILE A 248 -1.57 11.57 -5.04
N PHE A 249 -0.36 11.18 -4.63
CA PHE A 249 0.54 10.42 -5.51
C PHE A 249 0.00 9.02 -5.81
N TYR A 250 -0.70 8.39 -4.86
CA TYR A 250 -1.40 7.15 -5.16
C TYR A 250 -2.48 7.37 -6.24
N CYS A 251 -3.26 8.46 -6.16
CA CYS A 251 -4.20 8.83 -7.22
C CYS A 251 -3.51 9.05 -8.57
N TYR A 252 -2.37 9.76 -8.62
CA TYR A 252 -1.61 9.95 -9.86
C TYR A 252 -1.11 8.62 -10.46
N LEU A 253 -0.79 7.62 -9.63
CA LEU A 253 -0.43 6.29 -10.13
C LEU A 253 -1.62 5.61 -10.81
N ILE A 254 -2.79 5.61 -10.17
CA ILE A 254 -3.92 4.77 -10.61
C ILE A 254 -4.92 5.46 -11.55
N ILE A 255 -4.96 6.79 -11.58
CA ILE A 255 -5.88 7.59 -12.39
C ILE A 255 -5.07 8.31 -13.47
N PRO A 256 -5.19 7.91 -14.76
CA PRO A 256 -4.47 8.56 -15.85
C PRO A 256 -5.20 9.83 -16.31
N ALA A 257 -5.28 10.84 -15.44
CA ALA A 257 -5.88 12.14 -15.76
C ALA A 257 -4.81 13.17 -16.10
N ALA A 258 -5.11 14.04 -17.07
CA ALA A 258 -4.28 15.16 -17.48
C ALA A 258 -5.13 16.41 -17.76
N VAL A 259 -4.49 17.58 -17.79
CA VAL A 259 -5.14 18.85 -18.16
C VAL A 259 -4.81 19.20 -19.61
N ARG A 260 -5.81 19.58 -20.39
CA ARG A 260 -5.61 20.15 -21.71
C ARG A 260 -5.41 21.65 -21.56
N TYR A 261 -4.17 22.12 -21.69
CA TYR A 261 -3.89 23.55 -21.69
C TYR A 261 -4.43 24.24 -22.94
N GLY A 262 -5.20 25.30 -22.74
CA GLY A 262 -5.64 26.20 -23.81
C GLY A 262 -4.51 27.09 -24.32
N ARG A 263 -4.63 27.57 -25.56
CA ARG A 263 -3.71 28.56 -26.14
C ARG A 263 -3.85 29.89 -25.40
N LEU A 264 -2.72 30.53 -25.08
CA LEU A 264 -2.70 31.86 -24.48
C LEU A 264 -2.75 32.92 -25.60
N PRO A 265 -3.75 33.83 -25.60
CA PRO A 265 -4.06 34.68 -26.76
C PRO A 265 -3.12 35.89 -26.94
N GLU A 266 -2.49 36.38 -25.87
CA GLU A 266 -1.69 37.60 -25.86
C GLU A 266 -0.37 37.43 -25.10
N ASN A 267 0.65 38.22 -25.46
CA ASN A 267 1.96 38.18 -24.83
C ASN A 267 2.12 39.23 -23.70
N THR A 268 1.21 39.22 -22.73
CA THR A 268 1.30 40.08 -21.55
C THR A 268 2.26 39.50 -20.51
N LEU A 269 2.79 40.34 -19.60
CA LEU A 269 3.68 39.88 -18.51
C LEU A 269 3.08 38.70 -17.72
N TRP A 270 1.79 38.78 -17.41
CA TRP A 270 1.09 37.77 -16.63
C TRP A 270 0.93 36.45 -17.39
N LEU A 271 0.58 36.52 -18.67
CA LEU A 271 0.46 35.32 -19.51
C LEU A 271 1.82 34.66 -19.76
N ARG A 272 2.92 35.43 -19.80
CA ARG A 272 4.28 34.87 -19.80
C ARG A 272 4.59 34.07 -18.54
N TRP A 273 4.14 34.52 -17.37
CA TRP A 273 4.32 33.76 -16.12
C TRP A 273 3.53 32.46 -16.13
N ILE A 274 2.30 32.46 -16.67
CA ILE A 274 1.51 31.23 -16.85
C ILE A 274 2.23 30.29 -17.84
N ALA A 275 2.69 30.82 -18.98
CA ALA A 275 3.43 30.05 -19.97
C ALA A 275 4.70 29.41 -19.40
N LEU A 276 5.49 30.19 -18.65
CA LEU A 276 6.69 29.71 -17.96
C LEU A 276 6.35 28.59 -16.97
N GLY A 277 5.27 28.74 -16.19
CA GLY A 277 4.80 27.70 -15.29
C GLY A 277 4.47 26.39 -16.03
N ARG A 278 3.78 26.47 -17.17
CA ARG A 278 3.44 25.31 -18.01
C ARG A 278 4.63 24.68 -18.73
N GLU A 279 5.72 25.41 -18.90
CA GLU A 279 6.96 24.91 -19.51
C GLU A 279 7.76 24.03 -18.54
N TYR A 280 7.78 24.40 -17.25
CA TYR A 280 8.50 23.69 -16.19
C TYR A 280 7.62 22.72 -15.39
N ASP A 281 6.33 22.64 -15.70
CA ASP A 281 5.38 21.70 -15.10
C ASP A 281 4.83 20.74 -16.17
N SER A 282 4.05 19.75 -15.75
CA SER A 282 3.42 18.79 -16.66
C SER A 282 1.91 18.97 -16.68
N ALA A 283 1.31 18.73 -17.85
CA ALA A 283 -0.12 18.52 -17.98
C ALA A 283 -0.60 17.25 -17.26
N ALA A 284 0.31 16.32 -16.94
CA ALA A 284 0.06 15.18 -16.07
C ALA A 284 -0.03 15.61 -14.60
N ALA A 285 -0.18 14.66 -13.67
CA ALA A 285 -0.11 14.96 -12.23
C ALA A 285 -1.11 16.05 -11.78
N ALA A 286 -2.31 16.08 -12.37
CA ALA A 286 -3.26 17.15 -12.14
C ALA A 286 -4.38 16.79 -11.15
N LEU A 287 -4.86 15.54 -11.18
CA LEU A 287 -6.03 15.10 -10.41
C LEU A 287 -5.61 14.13 -9.29
N PRO A 288 -5.66 14.52 -8.00
CA PRO A 288 -6.05 15.81 -7.41
C PRO A 288 -5.04 16.97 -7.54
N SER A 289 -5.52 18.23 -7.47
CA SER A 289 -4.65 19.42 -7.50
C SER A 289 -3.86 19.62 -6.20
N PHE A 290 -2.52 19.55 -6.28
CA PHE A 290 -1.64 19.87 -5.16
C PHE A 290 -1.71 21.34 -4.76
N HIS A 291 -1.87 22.28 -5.70
CA HIS A 291 -1.99 23.71 -5.39
C HIS A 291 -3.17 23.97 -4.44
N VAL A 292 -4.32 23.37 -4.73
CA VAL A 292 -5.50 23.47 -3.87
C VAL A 292 -5.27 22.81 -2.51
N PHE A 293 -4.70 21.61 -2.49
CA PHE A 293 -4.38 20.92 -1.24
C PHE A 293 -3.45 21.75 -0.35
N TRP A 294 -2.37 22.29 -0.91
CA TRP A 294 -1.39 23.10 -0.19
C TRP A 294 -1.96 24.44 0.26
N ALA A 295 -2.81 25.09 -0.54
CA ALA A 295 -3.46 26.34 -0.17
C ALA A 295 -4.37 26.17 1.06
N LEU A 296 -5.19 25.12 1.08
CA LEU A 296 -6.06 24.80 2.21
C LEU A 296 -5.27 24.38 3.45
N LEU A 297 -4.21 23.60 3.27
CA LEU A 297 -3.31 23.21 4.36
C LEU A 297 -2.60 24.43 4.95
N ALA A 298 -2.08 25.32 4.09
CA ALA A 298 -1.40 26.54 4.50
C ALA A 298 -2.32 27.49 5.24
N ALA A 299 -3.56 27.68 4.75
CA ALA A 299 -4.58 28.47 5.44
C ALA A 299 -4.87 27.93 6.83
N ARG A 300 -5.10 26.63 6.97
CA ARG A 300 -5.41 26.00 8.26
C ARG A 300 -4.30 26.24 9.27
N TYR A 301 -3.05 25.96 8.90
CA TYR A 301 -1.92 26.06 9.83
C TYR A 301 -1.54 27.53 10.11
N SER A 302 -1.77 28.44 9.16
CA SER A 302 -1.67 29.89 9.39
C SER A 302 -2.72 30.38 10.37
N CYS A 303 -3.98 29.89 10.27
CA CYS A 303 -5.04 30.17 11.24
C CYS A 303 -4.69 29.68 12.65
N LEU A 304 -4.05 28.50 12.78
CA LEU A 304 -3.59 27.99 14.08
C LEU A 304 -2.48 28.85 14.69
N CYS A 305 -1.66 29.51 13.87
CA CYS A 305 -0.63 30.43 14.35
C CYS A 305 -1.19 31.80 14.71
N ARG A 306 -2.14 32.32 13.91
CA ARG A 306 -2.70 33.67 14.02
C ARG A 306 -4.22 33.64 13.82
N PRO A 307 -5.01 33.23 14.84
CA PRO A 307 -6.45 33.08 14.72
C PRO A 307 -7.20 34.37 14.34
N GLN A 308 -6.70 35.52 14.79
CA GLN A 308 -7.26 36.85 14.47
C GLN A 308 -7.25 37.18 12.97
N TRP A 309 -6.38 36.54 12.18
CA TRP A 309 -6.28 36.72 10.72
C TRP A 309 -7.03 35.64 9.94
N ARG A 310 -7.92 34.86 10.58
CA ARG A 310 -8.62 33.72 9.96
C ARG A 310 -9.28 34.06 8.62
N MET A 311 -9.91 35.24 8.52
CA MET A 311 -10.59 35.67 7.31
C MET A 311 -9.60 35.96 6.19
N VAL A 312 -8.45 36.57 6.51
CA VAL A 312 -7.39 36.86 5.55
C VAL A 312 -6.81 35.57 4.97
N TRP A 313 -6.53 34.57 5.81
CA TRP A 313 -6.03 33.27 5.34
C TRP A 313 -7.06 32.50 4.51
N ALA A 314 -8.34 32.59 4.87
CA ALA A 314 -9.42 31.99 4.11
C ALA A 314 -9.58 32.65 2.73
N LEU A 315 -9.61 33.99 2.68
CA LEU A 315 -9.65 34.76 1.44
C LEU A 315 -8.44 34.46 0.56
N LEU A 316 -7.24 34.39 1.14
CA LEU A 316 -6.03 34.05 0.39
C LEU A 316 -6.11 32.65 -0.24
N ALA A 317 -6.57 31.64 0.51
CA ALA A 317 -6.77 30.30 -0.06
C ALA A 317 -7.84 30.30 -1.17
N ILE A 318 -8.94 31.04 -1.01
CA ILE A 318 -9.97 31.17 -2.07
C ILE A 318 -9.35 31.80 -3.32
N LEU A 319 -8.56 32.86 -3.18
CA LEU A 319 -7.89 33.52 -4.31
C LEU A 319 -6.93 32.56 -5.02
N VAL A 320 -6.18 31.73 -4.28
CA VAL A 320 -5.34 30.69 -4.87
C VAL A 320 -6.18 29.66 -5.64
N ILE A 321 -7.28 29.17 -5.05
CA ILE A 321 -8.18 28.19 -5.69
C ILE A 321 -8.80 28.77 -6.97
N VAL A 322 -9.31 30.00 -6.92
CA VAL A 322 -9.86 30.70 -8.09
C VAL A 322 -8.77 30.94 -9.14
N SER A 323 -7.54 31.25 -8.73
CA SER A 323 -6.42 31.40 -9.68
C SER A 323 -6.06 30.08 -10.37
N CYS A 324 -6.23 28.92 -9.74
CA CYS A 324 -5.99 27.62 -10.39
C CYS A 324 -6.90 27.42 -11.61
N LEU A 325 -8.17 27.84 -11.50
CA LEU A 325 -9.16 27.80 -12.57
C LEU A 325 -8.92 28.92 -13.59
N THR A 326 -8.78 30.16 -13.14
CA THR A 326 -8.71 31.34 -14.03
C THR A 326 -7.36 31.52 -14.73
N THR A 327 -6.32 30.77 -14.35
CA THR A 327 -5.08 30.60 -15.13
C THR A 327 -5.16 29.44 -16.13
N HIS A 328 -6.26 28.68 -16.12
CA HIS A 328 -6.46 27.43 -16.88
C HIS A 328 -5.33 26.40 -16.67
N ASN A 329 -4.71 26.40 -15.49
CA ASN A 329 -3.68 25.41 -15.13
C ASN A 329 -4.27 24.16 -14.47
N HIS A 330 -5.46 24.27 -13.87
CA HIS A 330 -6.22 23.14 -13.32
C HIS A 330 -7.67 23.20 -13.80
N THR A 331 -8.30 22.05 -13.91
CA THR A 331 -9.74 21.93 -14.20
C THR A 331 -10.56 21.97 -12.91
N LEU A 332 -11.87 22.17 -13.03
CA LEU A 332 -12.81 22.09 -11.93
C LEU A 332 -12.74 20.71 -11.24
N ALA A 333 -12.60 19.64 -12.02
CA ALA A 333 -12.45 18.28 -11.47
C ALA A 333 -11.19 18.15 -10.60
N ASP A 334 -10.05 18.67 -11.06
CA ASP A 334 -8.78 18.64 -10.32
C ASP A 334 -8.87 19.44 -9.02
N VAL A 335 -9.52 20.60 -9.06
CA VAL A 335 -9.74 21.48 -7.92
C VAL A 335 -10.64 20.81 -6.88
N LEU A 336 -11.79 20.28 -7.30
CA LEU A 336 -12.71 19.57 -6.41
C LEU A 336 -12.04 18.32 -5.80
N ALA A 337 -11.27 17.58 -6.58
CA ALA A 337 -10.47 16.46 -6.09
C ALA A 337 -9.42 16.92 -5.06
N GLY A 338 -8.76 18.06 -5.27
CA GLY A 338 -7.80 18.65 -4.33
C GLY A 338 -8.47 19.06 -3.01
N MET A 339 -9.66 19.66 -3.07
CA MET A 339 -10.48 19.97 -1.89
C MET A 339 -10.92 18.69 -1.15
N ALA A 340 -11.34 17.66 -1.88
CA ALA A 340 -11.73 16.37 -1.32
C ALA A 340 -10.55 15.67 -0.64
N ALA A 341 -9.36 15.71 -1.25
CA ALA A 341 -8.13 15.19 -0.66
C ALA A 341 -7.80 15.92 0.65
N TYR A 342 -7.84 17.25 0.67
CA TYR A 342 -7.65 18.03 1.89
C TYR A 342 -8.70 17.67 2.97
N TRP A 343 -9.97 17.56 2.60
CA TRP A 343 -11.05 17.17 3.51
C TRP A 343 -10.80 15.79 4.12
N ALA A 344 -10.42 14.80 3.30
CA ALA A 344 -10.10 13.45 3.74
C ALA A 344 -8.92 13.44 4.72
N ILE A 345 -7.85 14.18 4.44
CA ILE A 345 -6.69 14.28 5.34
C ILE A 345 -7.05 15.00 6.64
N ARG A 346 -7.84 16.07 6.58
CA ARG A 346 -8.31 16.84 7.75
C ARG A 346 -9.13 15.96 8.69
N HIS A 347 -9.92 15.05 8.14
CA HIS A 347 -10.84 14.17 8.86
C HIS A 347 -10.35 12.71 8.94
N ARG A 348 -9.08 12.44 8.64
CA ARG A 348 -8.53 11.06 8.57
C ARG A 348 -8.76 10.25 9.84
N GLN A 349 -8.67 10.89 11.01
CA GLN A 349 -8.90 10.22 12.30
C GLN A 349 -10.39 9.84 12.47
N PRO A 350 -11.36 10.78 12.38
CA PRO A 350 -12.78 10.42 12.34
C PRO A 350 -13.15 9.37 11.29
N ILE A 351 -12.62 9.48 10.07
CA ILE A 351 -12.84 8.52 8.98
C ILE A 351 -12.33 7.14 9.38
N TYR A 352 -11.09 7.05 9.87
CA TYR A 352 -10.51 5.80 10.34
C TYR A 352 -11.36 5.17 11.47
N HIS A 353 -11.79 5.95 12.46
CA HIS A 353 -12.65 5.45 13.54
C HIS A 353 -14.03 5.01 13.03
N ALA A 354 -14.59 5.68 12.03
CA ALA A 354 -15.85 5.27 11.40
C ALA A 354 -15.70 3.92 10.66
N LEU A 355 -14.60 3.76 9.92
CA LEU A 355 -14.27 2.49 9.25
C LEU A 355 -14.03 1.36 10.27
N LEU A 356 -13.34 1.64 11.38
CA LEU A 356 -13.17 0.67 12.47
C LEU A 356 -14.50 0.30 13.12
N ARG A 357 -15.41 1.27 13.35
CA ARG A 357 -16.76 0.97 13.86
C ARG A 357 -17.56 0.12 12.88
N ALA A 358 -17.44 0.35 11.57
CA ALA A 358 -18.08 -0.50 10.58
C ALA A 358 -17.50 -1.92 10.59
N ALA A 359 -16.18 -2.06 10.71
CA ALA A 359 -15.54 -3.37 10.85
C ALA A 359 -15.92 -4.08 12.16
N GLU A 360 -16.01 -3.35 13.28
CA GLU A 360 -16.49 -3.86 14.58
C GLU A 360 -17.96 -4.28 14.52
N TYR A 361 -18.80 -3.52 13.80
CA TYR A 361 -20.19 -3.90 13.54
C TYR A 361 -20.27 -5.20 12.74
N ILE A 362 -19.50 -5.32 11.65
CA ILE A 362 -19.43 -6.57 10.87
C ILE A 362 -18.94 -7.72 11.76
N ALA A 363 -17.88 -7.51 12.54
CA ALA A 363 -17.30 -8.52 13.42
C ALA A 363 -18.28 -9.07 14.46
N ASN A 364 -19.24 -8.27 14.90
CA ASN A 364 -20.24 -8.63 15.89
C ASN A 364 -21.62 -8.90 15.29
N SER A 365 -21.73 -8.99 13.96
CA SER A 365 -22.99 -9.26 13.26
C SER A 365 -23.26 -10.74 13.03
N TRP A 366 -22.53 -11.65 13.69
CA TRP A 366 -22.72 -13.09 13.51
C TRP A 366 -24.19 -13.46 13.72
N HIS A 367 -24.76 -14.18 12.76
CA HIS A 367 -26.16 -14.56 12.79
C HIS A 367 -26.35 -15.91 12.09
N GLU A 368 -27.23 -16.74 12.65
CA GLU A 368 -27.61 -18.04 12.09
C GLU A 368 -29.12 -18.14 11.88
N TRP A 369 -29.53 -18.79 10.79
CA TRP A 369 -30.90 -19.21 10.56
C TRP A 369 -30.94 -20.74 10.57
N ARG A 370 -31.85 -21.33 11.35
CA ARG A 370 -32.01 -22.79 11.44
C ARG A 370 -33.28 -23.23 10.73
N PHE A 371 -33.11 -24.17 9.79
CA PHE A 371 -34.18 -24.82 9.03
C PHE A 371 -34.12 -26.32 9.29
N GLY A 372 -34.75 -26.77 10.38
CA GLY A 372 -34.65 -28.15 10.84
C GLY A 372 -33.20 -28.52 11.21
N ARG A 373 -32.61 -29.49 10.50
CA ARG A 373 -31.21 -29.92 10.71
C ARG A 373 -30.18 -29.02 10.01
N LEU A 374 -30.63 -28.17 9.10
CA LEU A 374 -29.79 -27.28 8.32
C LEU A 374 -29.62 -25.95 9.05
N ARG A 375 -28.42 -25.39 9.06
CA ARG A 375 -28.15 -24.04 9.52
C ARG A 375 -27.50 -23.24 8.40
N LEU A 376 -27.97 -22.00 8.22
CA LEU A 376 -27.36 -20.99 7.37
C LEU A 376 -26.69 -19.93 8.23
N ILE A 377 -25.43 -19.61 7.95
CA ILE A 377 -24.64 -18.61 8.68
C ILE A 377 -24.32 -17.44 7.75
N ASN A 378 -24.52 -16.22 8.24
CA ASN A 378 -24.40 -15.01 7.43
C ASN A 378 -22.98 -14.76 6.87
N HIS A 379 -21.92 -15.25 7.51
CA HIS A 379 -20.56 -15.04 7.00
C HIS A 379 -20.32 -15.65 5.60
N GLY A 380 -21.11 -16.66 5.21
CA GLY A 380 -21.07 -17.24 3.85
C GLY A 380 -21.43 -16.23 2.75
N PHE A 381 -22.22 -15.20 3.08
CA PHE A 381 -22.58 -14.12 2.17
C PHE A 381 -21.34 -13.35 1.67
N TYR A 382 -20.41 -13.03 2.58
CA TYR A 382 -19.17 -12.33 2.22
C TYR A 382 -18.23 -13.21 1.38
N ALA A 383 -18.20 -14.52 1.63
CA ALA A 383 -17.49 -15.44 0.73
C ALA A 383 -18.08 -15.40 -0.68
N ALA A 384 -19.42 -15.40 -0.79
CA ALA A 384 -20.12 -15.34 -2.05
C ALA A 384 -19.87 -14.02 -2.81
N LEU A 385 -19.88 -12.87 -2.13
CA LEU A 385 -19.47 -11.59 -2.73
C LEU A 385 -18.03 -11.62 -3.25
N GLY A 386 -17.10 -12.20 -2.47
CA GLY A 386 -15.72 -12.42 -2.91
C GLY A 386 -15.63 -13.28 -4.17
N GLY A 387 -16.35 -14.40 -4.19
CA GLY A 387 -16.41 -15.25 -5.36
C GLY A 387 -17.00 -14.58 -6.59
N VAL A 388 -18.13 -13.88 -6.46
CA VAL A 388 -18.76 -13.16 -7.57
C VAL A 388 -17.84 -12.07 -8.11
N SER A 389 -17.22 -11.28 -7.24
CA SER A 389 -16.30 -10.23 -7.70
C SER A 389 -15.08 -10.80 -8.42
N GLY A 390 -14.50 -11.89 -7.93
CA GLY A 390 -13.45 -12.62 -8.63
C GLY A 390 -13.90 -13.22 -9.96
N PHE A 391 -15.10 -13.81 -9.99
CA PHE A 391 -15.72 -14.34 -11.21
C PHE A 391 -15.90 -13.24 -12.26
N LEU A 392 -16.41 -12.06 -11.88
CA LEU A 392 -16.61 -10.95 -12.81
C LEU A 392 -15.29 -10.44 -13.39
N VAL A 393 -14.24 -10.33 -12.58
CA VAL A 393 -12.90 -9.96 -13.06
C VAL A 393 -12.36 -11.01 -14.03
N LEU A 394 -12.45 -12.31 -13.69
CA LEU A 394 -12.00 -13.39 -14.57
C LEU A 394 -12.82 -13.45 -15.86
N ALA A 395 -14.14 -13.33 -15.80
CA ALA A 395 -15.01 -13.36 -16.97
C ALA A 395 -14.78 -12.16 -17.89
N TYR A 396 -14.39 -11.00 -17.35
CA TYR A 396 -14.00 -9.83 -18.13
C TYR A 396 -12.66 -10.03 -18.87
N LEU A 397 -11.71 -10.71 -18.22
CA LEU A 397 -10.38 -10.99 -18.78
C LEU A 397 -10.32 -12.26 -19.64
N LEU A 398 -11.27 -13.18 -19.47
CA LEU A 398 -11.37 -14.46 -20.18
C LEU A 398 -12.79 -14.68 -20.76
N PRO A 399 -13.32 -13.73 -21.54
CA PRO A 399 -14.73 -13.71 -21.94
C PRO A 399 -15.14 -14.92 -22.79
N GLN A 400 -14.21 -15.51 -23.54
CA GLN A 400 -14.44 -16.69 -24.39
C GLN A 400 -14.29 -18.02 -23.64
N TYR A 401 -13.76 -18.00 -22.40
CA TYR A 401 -13.40 -19.19 -21.64
C TYR A 401 -14.15 -19.25 -20.31
N LEU A 402 -15.47 -19.05 -20.35
CA LEU A 402 -16.29 -19.06 -19.14
C LEU A 402 -16.24 -20.41 -18.41
N TRP A 403 -16.09 -21.51 -19.16
CA TRP A 403 -15.87 -22.84 -18.60
C TRP A 403 -14.59 -22.91 -17.75
N ALA A 404 -13.51 -22.22 -18.17
CA ALA A 404 -12.26 -22.16 -17.45
C ALA A 404 -12.41 -21.34 -16.16
N VAL A 405 -13.18 -20.24 -16.20
CA VAL A 405 -13.51 -19.45 -15.00
C VAL A 405 -14.23 -20.31 -13.96
N TRP A 406 -15.23 -21.09 -14.39
CA TRP A 406 -15.93 -22.04 -13.52
C TRP A 406 -14.99 -23.11 -12.95
N LEU A 407 -14.13 -23.69 -13.80
CA LEU A 407 -13.19 -24.73 -13.37
C LEU A 407 -12.17 -24.21 -12.34
N LEU A 408 -11.58 -23.04 -12.58
CA LEU A 408 -10.67 -22.39 -11.61
C LEU A 408 -11.38 -22.16 -10.27
N GLY A 409 -12.61 -21.67 -10.33
CA GLY A 409 -13.45 -21.44 -9.18
C GLY A 409 -13.72 -22.68 -8.34
N VAL A 410 -14.29 -23.70 -8.97
CA VAL A 410 -14.63 -24.98 -8.35
C VAL A 410 -13.38 -25.67 -7.80
N ALA A 411 -12.29 -25.71 -8.58
CA ALA A 411 -11.03 -26.29 -8.14
C ALA A 411 -10.45 -25.55 -6.92
N GLY A 412 -10.56 -24.22 -6.89
CA GLY A 412 -10.18 -23.41 -5.73
C GLY A 412 -10.96 -23.79 -4.47
N PHE A 413 -12.28 -24.03 -4.57
CA PHE A 413 -13.08 -24.45 -3.43
C PHE A 413 -12.79 -25.87 -2.97
N ILE A 414 -12.67 -26.81 -3.91
CA ILE A 414 -12.31 -28.20 -3.61
C ILE A 414 -10.94 -28.23 -2.93
N GLY A 415 -9.94 -27.54 -3.50
CA GLY A 415 -8.61 -27.43 -2.94
C GLY A 415 -8.63 -26.82 -1.54
N ALA A 416 -9.38 -25.73 -1.32
CA ALA A 416 -9.51 -25.09 -0.02
C ALA A 416 -10.10 -26.01 1.04
N GLY A 417 -11.15 -26.78 0.70
CA GLY A 417 -11.81 -27.71 1.60
C GLY A 417 -10.94 -28.94 1.90
N LEU A 418 -10.35 -29.57 0.89
CA LEU A 418 -9.52 -30.77 1.06
C LEU A 418 -8.26 -30.48 1.88
N TRP A 419 -7.55 -29.41 1.54
CA TRP A 419 -6.33 -29.02 2.24
C TRP A 419 -6.61 -28.69 3.71
N ALA A 420 -7.62 -27.86 3.97
CA ALA A 420 -7.93 -27.49 5.34
C ALA A 420 -8.47 -28.66 6.13
N GLN A 421 -9.20 -29.59 5.51
CA GLN A 421 -9.62 -30.81 6.19
C GLN A 421 -8.42 -31.66 6.62
N TRP A 422 -7.36 -31.68 5.82
CA TRP A 422 -6.13 -32.41 6.12
C TRP A 422 -5.29 -31.71 7.21
N VAL A 423 -5.17 -30.38 7.16
CA VAL A 423 -4.29 -29.61 8.08
C VAL A 423 -5.00 -29.16 9.36
N GLU A 424 -6.23 -28.66 9.25
CA GLU A 424 -6.98 -28.00 10.33
C GLU A 424 -8.22 -28.79 10.78
N GLY A 425 -8.53 -29.90 10.10
CA GLY A 425 -9.68 -30.74 10.41
C GLY A 425 -9.56 -31.31 11.82
N SER A 426 -10.61 -31.12 12.62
CA SER A 426 -10.67 -31.62 14.00
C SER A 426 -12.07 -32.12 14.35
N SER A 427 -12.21 -32.81 15.48
CA SER A 427 -13.53 -33.19 16.01
C SER A 427 -14.46 -31.99 16.21
N ALA A 428 -13.89 -30.80 16.44
CA ALA A 428 -14.61 -29.56 16.66
C ALA A 428 -14.86 -28.75 15.36
N LEU A 429 -14.03 -28.91 14.33
CA LEU A 429 -14.16 -28.20 13.05
C LEU A 429 -14.15 -29.22 11.90
N LEU A 430 -15.35 -29.62 11.46
CA LEU A 430 -15.53 -30.70 10.49
C LEU A 430 -15.51 -30.23 9.03
N ARG A 431 -15.61 -28.92 8.75
CA ARG A 431 -15.48 -28.34 7.41
C ARG A 431 -14.70 -27.02 7.40
N PRO A 432 -13.39 -27.03 7.67
CA PRO A 432 -12.54 -25.84 7.50
C PRO A 432 -12.27 -25.56 6.02
N PHE A 433 -11.87 -24.32 5.72
CA PHE A 433 -11.42 -23.90 4.38
C PHE A 433 -10.12 -23.11 4.52
N GLY A 434 -9.13 -23.44 3.69
CA GLY A 434 -7.77 -22.93 3.80
C GLY A 434 -7.29 -22.25 2.53
N TYR A 435 -6.61 -21.11 2.69
CA TYR A 435 -6.10 -20.31 1.58
C TYR A 435 -5.10 -21.07 0.70
N TYR A 436 -4.09 -21.72 1.28
CA TYR A 436 -3.09 -22.46 0.49
C TYR A 436 -3.71 -23.57 -0.34
N GLY A 437 -4.74 -24.24 0.19
CA GLY A 437 -5.54 -25.20 -0.56
C GLY A 437 -6.20 -24.61 -1.80
N SER A 438 -6.79 -23.40 -1.69
CA SER A 438 -7.33 -22.71 -2.88
C SER A 438 -6.25 -22.37 -3.89
N VAL A 439 -5.06 -21.94 -3.45
CA VAL A 439 -3.94 -21.64 -4.36
C VAL A 439 -3.51 -22.89 -5.10
N PHE A 440 -3.33 -24.02 -4.42
CA PHE A 440 -3.00 -25.29 -5.07
C PHE A 440 -4.08 -25.74 -6.06
N GLY A 441 -5.35 -25.66 -5.68
CA GLY A 441 -6.48 -26.00 -6.56
C GLY A 441 -6.53 -25.14 -7.82
N ILE A 442 -6.35 -23.83 -7.68
CA ILE A 442 -6.32 -22.86 -8.79
C ILE A 442 -5.10 -23.09 -9.69
N VAL A 443 -3.91 -23.30 -9.11
CA VAL A 443 -2.69 -23.56 -9.89
C VAL A 443 -2.83 -24.87 -10.67
N LEU A 444 -3.31 -25.94 -10.04
CA LEU A 444 -3.54 -27.22 -10.70
C LEU A 444 -4.54 -27.08 -11.85
N ALA A 445 -5.71 -26.47 -11.60
CA ALA A 445 -6.69 -26.21 -12.65
C ALA A 445 -6.12 -25.32 -13.76
N GLY A 446 -5.34 -24.29 -13.41
CA GLY A 446 -4.65 -23.44 -14.37
C GLY A 446 -3.69 -24.21 -15.26
N CYS A 447 -2.89 -25.12 -14.70
CA CYS A 447 -2.01 -26.01 -15.47
C CYS A 447 -2.80 -26.92 -16.41
N LEU A 448 -3.92 -27.50 -15.95
CA LEU A 448 -4.78 -28.35 -16.77
C LEU A 448 -5.44 -27.58 -17.91
N ILE A 449 -5.94 -26.36 -17.63
CA ILE A 449 -6.52 -25.46 -18.65
C ILE A 449 -5.45 -25.07 -19.66
N ALA A 450 -4.26 -24.68 -19.22
CA ALA A 450 -3.16 -24.31 -20.12
C ALA A 450 -2.67 -25.47 -20.97
N ALA A 451 -2.74 -26.71 -20.48
CA ALA A 451 -2.40 -27.90 -21.25
C ALA A 451 -3.49 -28.29 -22.27
N GLY A 452 -4.76 -27.98 -21.98
CA GLY A 452 -5.92 -28.39 -22.79
C GLY A 452 -6.56 -27.29 -23.63
N SER A 453 -6.00 -26.07 -23.66
CA SER A 453 -6.51 -24.93 -24.41
C SER A 453 -5.37 -24.05 -24.93
N ASP A 454 -5.70 -23.05 -25.73
CA ASP A 454 -4.78 -22.02 -26.23
C ASP A 454 -4.48 -20.91 -25.19
N LEU A 455 -5.04 -20.99 -23.99
CA LEU A 455 -4.73 -20.07 -22.90
C LEU A 455 -3.34 -20.31 -22.32
N GLY A 456 -2.46 -19.31 -22.45
CA GLY A 456 -1.17 -19.33 -21.78
C GLY A 456 -1.30 -19.33 -20.25
N GLY A 457 -0.47 -20.13 -19.56
CA GLY A 457 -0.46 -20.20 -18.09
C GLY A 457 -0.23 -18.85 -17.41
N TRP A 458 0.55 -17.96 -18.02
CA TRP A 458 0.74 -16.59 -17.51
C TRP A 458 -0.53 -15.75 -17.60
N THR A 459 -1.33 -15.90 -18.66
CA THR A 459 -2.63 -15.22 -18.79
C THR A 459 -3.56 -15.64 -17.66
N LEU A 460 -3.63 -16.94 -17.37
CA LEU A 460 -4.43 -17.48 -16.27
C LEU A 460 -3.94 -16.97 -14.91
N LEU A 461 -2.63 -17.01 -14.65
CA LEU A 461 -2.05 -16.52 -13.39
C LEU A 461 -2.22 -15.01 -13.20
N GLY A 462 -2.01 -14.21 -14.25
CA GLY A 462 -2.20 -12.77 -14.23
C GLY A 462 -3.67 -12.38 -13.98
N ALA A 463 -4.60 -13.04 -14.66
CA ALA A 463 -6.05 -12.83 -14.45
C ALA A 463 -6.47 -13.26 -13.03
N ALA A 464 -5.97 -14.41 -12.55
CA ALA A 464 -6.22 -14.88 -11.18
C ALA A 464 -5.65 -13.93 -10.13
N ALA A 465 -4.48 -13.34 -10.35
CA ALA A 465 -3.87 -12.37 -9.45
C ALA A 465 -4.73 -11.10 -9.29
N LEU A 466 -5.28 -10.57 -10.39
CA LEU A 466 -6.23 -9.45 -10.36
C LEU A 466 -7.52 -9.82 -9.61
N ALA A 467 -8.08 -10.99 -9.89
CA ALA A 467 -9.30 -11.48 -9.24
C ALA A 467 -9.09 -11.79 -7.75
N ALA A 468 -7.88 -12.19 -7.35
CA ALA A 468 -7.57 -12.55 -5.98
C ALA A 468 -7.71 -11.37 -5.00
N CYS A 469 -7.46 -10.12 -5.44
CA CYS A 469 -7.61 -8.94 -4.59
C CYS A 469 -9.04 -8.77 -4.07
N PRO A 470 -10.10 -8.64 -4.91
CA PRO A 470 -11.47 -8.52 -4.41
C PRO A 470 -11.94 -9.81 -3.71
N ILE A 471 -11.52 -10.99 -4.16
CA ILE A 471 -11.80 -12.27 -3.45
C ILE A 471 -11.31 -12.19 -1.99
N GLN A 472 -10.05 -11.79 -1.78
CA GLN A 472 -9.47 -11.70 -0.45
C GLN A 472 -10.05 -10.55 0.37
N LEU A 473 -10.37 -9.42 -0.25
CA LEU A 473 -11.03 -8.29 0.42
C LEU A 473 -12.31 -8.76 1.10
N PHE A 474 -13.24 -9.37 0.36
CA PHE A 474 -14.49 -9.88 0.95
C PHE A 474 -14.27 -11.11 1.83
N GLY A 475 -13.27 -11.94 1.51
CA GLY A 475 -12.82 -13.03 2.37
C GLY A 475 -12.41 -12.56 3.78
N ARG A 476 -11.88 -11.34 3.91
CA ARG A 476 -11.50 -10.74 5.20
C ARG A 476 -12.72 -10.17 5.94
N CYS A 477 -13.76 -9.74 5.25
CA CYS A 477 -15.06 -9.44 5.87
C CYS A 477 -15.69 -10.70 6.49
N ARG A 478 -15.57 -11.86 5.81
CA ARG A 478 -15.93 -13.15 6.42
C ARG A 478 -15.10 -13.44 7.67
N CYS A 479 -13.79 -13.16 7.62
CA CYS A 479 -12.90 -13.35 8.78
C CYS A 479 -13.29 -12.48 9.98
N LEU A 480 -13.79 -11.26 9.75
CA LEU A 480 -14.33 -10.39 10.82
C LEU A 480 -15.48 -11.10 11.55
N ILE A 481 -16.48 -11.61 10.85
CA ILE A 481 -17.63 -12.31 11.50
C ILE A 481 -17.18 -13.56 12.26
N GLN A 482 -16.24 -14.31 11.69
CA GLN A 482 -15.73 -15.53 12.34
C GLN A 482 -14.80 -15.24 13.52
N GLY A 483 -14.24 -14.03 13.61
CA GLY A 483 -13.19 -13.70 14.56
C GLY A 483 -11.86 -14.41 14.30
N CYS A 484 -11.61 -14.84 13.06
CA CYS A 484 -10.30 -15.38 12.68
C CYS A 484 -9.41 -14.27 12.10
N CYS A 485 -8.11 -14.53 12.00
CA CYS A 485 -7.10 -13.59 11.52
C CYS A 485 -6.99 -12.30 12.34
N HIS A 486 -7.35 -12.35 13.63
CA HIS A 486 -7.35 -11.20 14.52
C HIS A 486 -5.95 -10.81 15.00
N GLY A 487 -5.81 -9.54 15.40
CA GLY A 487 -4.59 -9.01 15.98
C GLY A 487 -4.39 -9.38 17.45
N ILE A 488 -3.20 -9.09 17.97
CA ILE A 488 -2.90 -9.04 19.41
C ILE A 488 -3.57 -7.81 20.07
N PRO A 489 -3.75 -7.82 21.41
CA PRO A 489 -4.23 -6.65 22.14
C PRO A 489 -3.36 -5.42 21.93
N THR A 490 -3.98 -4.24 21.90
CA THR A 490 -3.30 -2.98 21.62
C THR A 490 -3.96 -1.79 22.30
N ASP A 491 -3.17 -0.77 22.61
CA ASP A 491 -3.65 0.52 23.14
C ASP A 491 -4.05 1.49 22.02
N MET A 492 -3.73 1.16 20.76
CA MET A 492 -4.09 1.97 19.59
C MET A 492 -5.54 1.68 19.16
N PRO A 493 -6.25 2.60 18.47
CA PRO A 493 -7.61 2.32 18.00
C PRO A 493 -7.68 1.05 17.15
N GLY A 494 -8.51 0.10 17.59
CA GLY A 494 -8.63 -1.24 17.02
C GLY A 494 -10.08 -1.73 16.92
N ILE A 495 -10.26 -3.06 16.92
CA ILE A 495 -11.58 -3.71 16.84
C ILE A 495 -11.79 -4.60 18.07
N ARG A 496 -13.00 -4.60 18.63
CA ARG A 496 -13.42 -5.47 19.73
C ARG A 496 -14.44 -6.50 19.26
N PHE A 497 -14.37 -7.68 19.87
CA PHE A 497 -15.26 -8.79 19.58
C PHE A 497 -16.03 -9.16 20.85
N PHE A 498 -17.34 -9.31 20.74
CA PHE A 498 -18.26 -9.58 21.83
C PHE A 498 -19.06 -10.85 21.60
N HIS A 499 -19.28 -11.25 20.34
CA HIS A 499 -20.14 -12.39 20.02
C HIS A 499 -19.50 -13.73 20.44
N ASP A 500 -20.23 -14.56 21.20
CA ASP A 500 -19.69 -15.79 21.81
C ASP A 500 -19.24 -16.84 20.78
N LYS A 501 -19.81 -16.84 19.58
CA LYS A 501 -19.37 -17.72 18.46
C LYS A 501 -18.10 -17.25 17.75
N SER A 502 -17.61 -16.04 18.06
CA SER A 502 -16.35 -15.54 17.51
C SER A 502 -15.16 -16.36 18.03
N ARG A 503 -14.21 -16.70 17.16
CA ARG A 503 -12.97 -17.37 17.58
C ARG A 503 -12.13 -16.53 18.54
N VAL A 504 -12.26 -15.21 18.52
CA VAL A 504 -11.62 -14.32 19.50
C VAL A 504 -12.13 -14.61 20.92
N CYS A 505 -13.45 -14.81 21.06
CA CYS A 505 -14.07 -15.10 22.34
C CYS A 505 -13.78 -16.55 22.76
N LYS A 506 -14.00 -17.53 21.86
CA LYS A 506 -13.87 -18.96 22.17
C LYS A 506 -12.44 -19.46 22.34
N LEU A 507 -11.53 -19.05 21.46
CA LEU A 507 -10.18 -19.63 21.38
C LEU A 507 -9.14 -18.74 22.04
N ALA A 508 -9.21 -17.42 21.85
CA ALA A 508 -8.22 -16.49 22.40
C ALA A 508 -8.58 -15.97 23.80
N GLY A 509 -9.86 -16.04 24.21
CA GLY A 509 -10.32 -15.51 25.49
C GLY A 509 -10.19 -13.99 25.60
N TRP A 510 -10.29 -13.28 24.48
CA TRP A 510 -10.09 -11.82 24.38
C TRP A 510 -11.37 -11.04 24.11
N GLN A 511 -12.50 -11.57 24.59
CA GLN A 511 -13.79 -10.88 24.49
C GLN A 511 -13.69 -9.46 25.08
N GLY A 512 -14.21 -8.47 24.34
CA GLY A 512 -14.18 -7.05 24.71
C GLY A 512 -12.81 -6.37 24.69
N LYS A 513 -11.70 -7.09 24.51
CA LYS A 513 -10.37 -6.48 24.41
C LYS A 513 -10.20 -5.77 23.07
N ASN A 514 -9.51 -4.63 23.10
CA ASN A 514 -9.18 -3.87 21.89
C ASN A 514 -8.00 -4.53 21.18
N LEU A 515 -8.23 -5.02 19.95
CA LEU A 515 -7.24 -5.77 19.18
C LEU A 515 -6.76 -4.98 17.96
N HIS A 516 -5.51 -5.22 17.55
CA HIS A 516 -5.04 -4.71 16.26
C HIS A 516 -6.01 -5.14 15.14
N PRO A 517 -6.49 -4.21 14.31
CA PRO A 517 -7.50 -4.49 13.29
C PRO A 517 -6.85 -5.07 12.03
N THR A 518 -6.14 -6.20 12.17
CA THR A 518 -5.40 -6.87 11.10
C THR A 518 -6.28 -7.22 9.90
N GLN A 519 -7.51 -7.67 10.13
CA GLN A 519 -8.45 -7.95 9.04
C GLN A 519 -8.80 -6.68 8.24
N PHE A 520 -8.97 -5.54 8.92
CA PHE A 520 -9.19 -4.24 8.25
C PHE A 520 -7.96 -3.80 7.46
N TYR A 521 -6.75 -3.98 8.00
CA TYR A 521 -5.51 -3.71 7.27
C TYR A 521 -5.45 -4.55 5.99
N SER A 522 -5.81 -5.84 6.08
CA SER A 522 -5.90 -6.75 4.93
C SER A 522 -6.93 -6.31 3.88
N ILE A 523 -8.09 -5.83 4.31
CA ILE A 523 -9.13 -5.27 3.42
C ILE A 523 -8.57 -4.08 2.66
N ALA A 524 -7.94 -3.13 3.36
CA ALA A 524 -7.34 -1.95 2.76
C ALA A 524 -6.20 -2.30 1.79
N ALA A 525 -5.31 -3.21 2.16
CA ALA A 525 -4.20 -3.63 1.32
C ALA A 525 -4.66 -4.29 0.01
N ASN A 526 -5.68 -5.16 0.07
CA ASN A 526 -6.25 -5.78 -1.12
C ASN A 526 -6.99 -4.76 -2.00
N PHE A 527 -7.71 -3.81 -1.40
CA PHE A 527 -8.35 -2.72 -2.13
C PHE A 527 -7.33 -1.88 -2.90
N LEU A 528 -6.26 -1.42 -2.24
CA LEU A 528 -5.22 -0.62 -2.88
C LEU A 528 -4.45 -1.43 -3.94
N SER A 529 -4.12 -2.69 -3.65
CA SER A 529 -3.45 -3.55 -4.61
C SER A 529 -4.29 -3.79 -5.87
N PHE A 530 -5.61 -3.93 -5.73
CA PHE A 530 -6.50 -4.12 -6.89
C PHE A 530 -6.38 -2.97 -7.89
N PHE A 531 -6.52 -1.71 -7.45
CA PHE A 531 -6.45 -0.56 -8.37
C PHE A 531 -5.05 -0.37 -8.97
N LEU A 532 -3.99 -0.66 -8.21
CA LEU A 532 -2.63 -0.63 -8.73
C LEU A 532 -2.41 -1.70 -9.80
N LEU A 533 -2.83 -2.95 -9.55
CA LEU A 533 -2.73 -4.02 -10.54
C LEU A 533 -3.63 -3.75 -11.75
N TRP A 534 -4.81 -3.17 -11.53
CA TRP A 534 -5.70 -2.75 -12.60
C TRP A 534 -5.06 -1.67 -13.48
N ARG A 535 -4.34 -0.71 -12.87
CA ARG A 535 -3.53 0.26 -13.62
C ARG A 535 -2.48 -0.43 -14.49
N LEU A 536 -1.71 -1.37 -13.92
CA LEU A 536 -0.69 -2.12 -14.68
C LEU A 536 -1.31 -2.92 -15.83
N TYR A 537 -2.49 -3.50 -15.60
CA TYR A 537 -3.29 -4.13 -16.65
C TYR A 537 -3.66 -3.13 -17.77
N ARG A 538 -4.17 -1.94 -17.43
CA ARG A 538 -4.53 -0.90 -18.41
C ARG A 538 -3.34 -0.39 -19.20
N LEU A 539 -2.16 -0.36 -18.58
CA LEU A 539 -0.88 -0.07 -19.21
C LEU A 539 -0.34 -1.21 -20.08
N GLN A 540 -1.09 -2.31 -20.23
CA GLN A 540 -0.72 -3.49 -21.02
C GLN A 540 0.60 -4.14 -20.56
N MET A 541 0.86 -4.11 -19.25
CA MET A 541 2.01 -4.81 -18.68
C MET A 541 1.86 -6.34 -18.89
N PRO A 542 2.98 -7.07 -19.05
CA PRO A 542 2.96 -8.53 -19.18
C PRO A 542 2.17 -9.21 -18.04
N ALA A 543 1.40 -10.25 -18.35
CA ALA A 543 0.64 -11.01 -17.37
C ALA A 543 1.51 -11.59 -16.24
N SER A 544 2.73 -12.05 -16.54
CA SER A 544 3.73 -12.48 -15.56
C SER A 544 4.13 -11.35 -14.60
N PHE A 545 4.26 -10.12 -15.11
CA PHE A 545 4.56 -8.93 -14.32
C PHE A 545 3.41 -8.58 -13.36
N ILE A 546 2.16 -8.64 -13.82
CA ILE A 546 0.97 -8.40 -12.98
C ILE A 546 0.89 -9.45 -11.86
N ALA A 547 1.08 -10.73 -12.20
CA ALA A 547 1.13 -11.81 -11.21
C ALA A 547 2.27 -11.61 -10.20
N GLY A 548 3.45 -11.22 -10.68
CA GLY A 548 4.61 -10.97 -9.83
C GLY A 548 4.42 -9.79 -8.87
N MET A 549 3.85 -8.69 -9.36
CA MET A 549 3.52 -7.52 -8.54
C MET A 549 2.50 -7.85 -7.45
N TYR A 550 1.49 -8.66 -7.77
CA TYR A 550 0.55 -9.16 -6.76
C TYR A 550 1.27 -9.94 -5.65
N LEU A 551 2.17 -10.86 -6.01
CA LEU A 551 2.92 -11.66 -5.03
C LEU A 551 3.85 -10.82 -4.16
N ILE A 552 4.49 -9.79 -4.73
CA ILE A 552 5.34 -8.84 -3.99
C ILE A 552 4.49 -8.02 -3.00
N LEU A 553 3.41 -7.39 -3.46
CA LEU A 553 2.57 -6.54 -2.63
C LEU A 553 1.85 -7.34 -1.53
N SER A 554 1.28 -8.48 -1.90
CA SER A 554 0.62 -9.40 -0.96
C SER A 554 1.62 -9.95 0.06
N GLY A 555 2.80 -10.38 -0.39
CA GLY A 555 3.88 -10.86 0.48
C GLY A 555 4.39 -9.79 1.44
N ALA A 556 4.70 -8.59 0.95
CA ALA A 556 5.16 -7.48 1.79
C ALA A 556 4.15 -7.12 2.87
N PHE A 557 2.87 -7.02 2.50
CA PHE A 557 1.81 -6.75 3.46
C PHE A 557 1.62 -7.89 4.46
N ARG A 558 1.56 -9.15 3.99
CA ARG A 558 1.39 -10.33 4.83
C ARG A 558 2.51 -10.47 5.86
N PHE A 559 3.74 -10.12 5.49
CA PHE A 559 4.89 -10.13 6.39
C PHE A 559 4.69 -9.21 7.60
N VAL A 560 4.15 -8.00 7.37
CA VAL A 560 3.84 -7.02 8.42
C VAL A 560 2.64 -7.46 9.24
N GLU A 561 1.54 -7.84 8.57
CA GLU A 561 0.30 -8.26 9.21
C GLU A 561 0.56 -9.42 10.18
N GLU A 562 1.36 -10.39 9.77
CA GLU A 562 1.66 -11.57 10.57
C GLU A 562 2.36 -11.23 11.89
N SER A 563 3.18 -10.18 11.94
CA SER A 563 3.79 -9.69 13.20
C SER A 563 2.75 -9.16 14.21
N LEU A 564 1.58 -8.75 13.72
CA LEU A 564 0.50 -8.17 14.52
C LEU A 564 -0.57 -9.20 14.90
N ARG A 565 -0.56 -10.40 14.31
CA ARG A 565 -1.60 -11.42 14.55
C ARG A 565 -1.47 -12.07 15.91
N GLY A 566 -2.60 -12.35 16.54
CA GLY A 566 -2.71 -12.94 17.88
C GLY A 566 -3.12 -14.41 17.92
N GLU A 567 -3.06 -15.11 16.78
CA GLU A 567 -3.39 -16.54 16.73
C GLU A 567 -2.26 -17.40 17.33
N PRO A 568 -2.52 -18.14 18.42
CA PRO A 568 -1.48 -18.88 19.15
C PRO A 568 -0.91 -20.08 18.39
N GLN A 569 -1.54 -20.47 17.28
CA GLN A 569 -1.26 -21.69 16.52
C GLN A 569 -0.08 -21.56 15.54
N THR A 570 0.49 -20.36 15.36
CA THR A 570 1.53 -20.15 14.34
C THR A 570 2.93 -20.42 14.90
N PRO A 571 3.63 -21.47 14.43
CA PRO A 571 4.97 -21.79 14.94
C PRO A 571 6.00 -20.76 14.47
N TYR A 572 7.06 -20.60 15.28
CA TYR A 572 8.26 -19.87 14.92
C TYR A 572 9.28 -20.82 14.30
N PHE A 573 9.93 -20.37 13.23
CA PHE A 573 11.05 -21.03 12.58
C PHE A 573 12.16 -19.99 12.36
N LEU A 574 13.38 -20.26 12.84
CA LEU A 574 14.54 -19.36 12.71
C LEU A 574 14.25 -17.90 13.10
N GLY A 575 13.51 -17.70 14.20
CA GLY A 575 13.24 -16.36 14.77
C GLY A 575 12.08 -15.59 14.12
N MET A 576 11.43 -16.12 13.08
CA MET A 576 10.24 -15.55 12.44
C MET A 576 9.08 -16.54 12.45
N ARG A 577 7.85 -16.05 12.31
CA ARG A 577 6.67 -16.92 12.15
C ARG A 577 6.71 -17.60 10.79
N VAL A 578 6.21 -18.84 10.68
CA VAL A 578 6.22 -19.58 9.39
C VAL A 578 5.55 -18.82 8.25
N TYR A 579 4.46 -18.09 8.51
CA TYR A 579 3.80 -17.28 7.47
C TYR A 579 4.63 -16.07 7.01
N GLN A 580 5.58 -15.58 7.82
CA GLN A 580 6.53 -14.56 7.36
C GLN A 580 7.54 -15.14 6.38
N TRP A 581 7.98 -16.39 6.56
CA TRP A 581 8.81 -17.08 5.56
C TRP A 581 8.06 -17.32 4.26
N LEU A 582 6.79 -17.74 4.33
CA LEU A 582 5.95 -17.90 3.13
C LEU A 582 5.71 -16.56 2.43
N ALA A 583 5.58 -15.47 3.17
CA ALA A 583 5.49 -14.12 2.62
C ALA A 583 6.79 -13.71 1.90
N LEU A 584 7.96 -14.01 2.46
CA LEU A 584 9.25 -13.78 1.79
C LEU A 584 9.40 -14.63 0.52
N ALA A 585 8.98 -15.90 0.56
CA ALA A 585 8.98 -16.77 -0.62
C ALA A 585 8.05 -16.21 -1.72
N SER A 586 6.88 -15.67 -1.35
CA SER A 586 5.97 -14.97 -2.26
C SER A 586 6.65 -13.75 -2.89
N VAL A 587 7.35 -12.92 -2.12
CA VAL A 587 8.09 -11.76 -2.66
C VAL A 587 9.17 -12.22 -3.66
N LEU A 588 9.96 -13.23 -3.32
CA LEU A 588 11.00 -13.76 -4.21
C LEU A 588 10.43 -14.35 -5.50
N ALA A 589 9.35 -15.14 -5.39
CA ALA A 589 8.63 -15.66 -6.54
C ALA A 589 8.07 -14.52 -7.40
N GLY A 590 7.54 -13.47 -6.78
CA GLY A 590 7.04 -12.29 -7.46
C GLY A 590 8.14 -11.52 -8.22
N ILE A 591 9.31 -11.34 -7.61
CA ILE A 591 10.49 -10.78 -8.28
C ILE A 591 10.84 -11.59 -9.52
N LEU A 592 10.93 -12.92 -9.39
CA LEU A 592 11.20 -13.80 -10.53
C LEU A 592 10.13 -13.68 -11.61
N PHE A 593 8.85 -13.67 -11.25
CA PHE A 593 7.74 -13.55 -12.21
C PHE A 593 7.78 -12.24 -12.98
N THR A 594 8.14 -11.12 -12.34
CA THR A 594 8.30 -9.84 -13.05
C THR A 594 9.44 -9.84 -14.08
N CYS A 595 10.39 -10.76 -13.97
CA CYS A 595 11.50 -10.92 -14.91
C CYS A 595 11.17 -11.83 -16.11
N LEU A 596 10.05 -12.57 -16.06
CA LEU A 596 9.71 -13.55 -17.09
C LEU A 596 8.87 -12.90 -18.19
N PRO A 597 9.16 -13.14 -19.47
CA PRO A 597 8.37 -12.61 -20.56
C PRO A 597 7.00 -13.29 -20.64
N SER A 598 5.96 -12.52 -20.96
CA SER A 598 4.65 -13.05 -21.30
C SER A 598 3.88 -12.04 -22.16
N ALA A 599 2.80 -12.51 -22.80
CA ALA A 599 1.83 -11.60 -23.38
C ALA A 599 1.15 -10.73 -22.29
N PRO A 600 0.69 -9.52 -22.63
CA PRO A 600 -0.23 -8.75 -21.80
C PRO A 600 -1.58 -9.46 -21.62
N LEU A 601 -2.35 -9.00 -20.64
CA LEU A 601 -3.75 -9.41 -20.49
C LEU A 601 -4.64 -8.56 -21.42
N PHE A 602 -5.58 -9.21 -22.09
CA PHE A 602 -6.57 -8.54 -22.92
C PHE A 602 -7.97 -8.80 -22.35
N SER A 603 -8.77 -7.74 -22.19
CA SER A 603 -10.19 -7.88 -21.84
C SER A 603 -11.06 -8.01 -23.08
N GLY A 604 -12.25 -8.59 -22.89
CA GLY A 604 -13.37 -8.34 -23.79
C GLY A 604 -14.61 -7.87 -23.05
N SER A 605 -15.77 -8.06 -23.67
CA SER A 605 -17.05 -7.75 -23.05
C SER A 605 -17.50 -8.90 -22.15
N LEU A 606 -18.13 -8.57 -21.02
CA LEU A 606 -18.83 -9.59 -20.24
C LEU A 606 -19.91 -10.26 -21.12
N PRO A 607 -20.05 -11.60 -21.08
CA PRO A 607 -21.05 -12.30 -21.87
C PRO A 607 -22.46 -11.91 -21.43
N ALA A 608 -23.44 -11.83 -22.33
CA ALA A 608 -24.78 -11.32 -21.99
C ALA A 608 -25.48 -12.08 -20.84
N ASN A 609 -25.17 -13.37 -20.67
CA ASN A 609 -25.67 -14.21 -19.58
C ASN A 609 -24.83 -14.14 -18.29
N TRP A 610 -23.84 -13.26 -18.18
CA TRP A 610 -23.02 -13.10 -16.98
C TRP A 610 -23.85 -12.95 -15.69
N PRO A 611 -25.04 -12.27 -15.65
CA PRO A 611 -25.80 -12.14 -14.41
C PRO A 611 -26.28 -13.50 -13.88
N LEU A 612 -26.70 -14.40 -14.78
CA LEU A 612 -27.12 -15.75 -14.41
C LEU A 612 -25.97 -16.55 -13.80
N HIS A 613 -24.79 -16.49 -14.42
CA HIS A 613 -23.60 -17.15 -13.89
C HIS A 613 -23.17 -16.56 -12.55
N ALA A 614 -23.19 -15.23 -12.40
CA ALA A 614 -22.87 -14.57 -11.14
C ALA A 614 -23.83 -14.97 -10.01
N ILE A 615 -25.14 -15.06 -10.29
CA ILE A 615 -26.14 -15.53 -9.32
C ILE A 615 -25.89 -17.01 -8.97
N ALA A 616 -25.66 -17.87 -9.97
CA ALA A 616 -25.36 -19.28 -9.73
C ALA A 616 -24.10 -19.46 -8.88
N TYR A 617 -23.05 -18.69 -9.17
CA TYR A 617 -21.79 -18.69 -8.43
C TYR A 617 -21.99 -18.19 -7.00
N PHE A 618 -22.78 -17.12 -6.82
CA PHE A 618 -23.14 -16.59 -5.52
C PHE A 618 -23.85 -17.64 -4.65
N VAL A 619 -24.90 -18.27 -5.19
CA VAL A 619 -25.68 -19.28 -4.48
C VAL A 619 -24.80 -20.49 -4.13
N LEU A 620 -24.01 -20.99 -5.09
CA LEU A 620 -23.10 -22.10 -4.85
C LEU A 620 -22.16 -21.81 -3.68
N ILE A 621 -21.51 -20.65 -3.68
CA ILE A 621 -20.53 -20.30 -2.66
C ILE A 621 -21.20 -20.05 -1.31
N TRP A 622 -22.36 -19.39 -1.31
CA TRP A 622 -23.08 -19.16 -0.06
C TRP A 622 -23.53 -20.49 0.55
N CYS A 623 -23.95 -21.46 -0.25
CA CYS A 623 -24.21 -22.82 0.22
C CYS A 623 -22.95 -23.45 0.82
N VAL A 624 -21.81 -23.44 0.09
CA VAL A 624 -20.56 -24.07 0.53
C VAL A 624 -19.97 -23.42 1.79
N TYR A 625 -20.04 -22.09 1.92
CA TYR A 625 -19.44 -21.34 3.04
C TYR A 625 -20.44 -20.91 4.12
N GLY A 626 -21.73 -21.11 3.91
CA GLY A 626 -22.78 -20.66 4.82
C GLY A 626 -23.68 -21.77 5.34
N LEU A 627 -23.88 -22.87 4.61
CA LEU A 627 -24.80 -23.95 5.03
C LEU A 627 -24.07 -25.09 5.73
N ASP A 628 -24.40 -25.38 6.99
CA ASP A 628 -23.85 -26.51 7.73
C ASP A 628 -24.92 -27.30 8.51
N TYR A 629 -24.52 -28.43 9.11
CA TYR A 629 -25.35 -29.33 9.89
C TYR A 629 -24.78 -29.43 11.32
N PRO A 630 -25.17 -28.53 12.24
CA PRO A 630 -24.52 -28.37 13.55
C PRO A 630 -24.52 -29.63 14.43
N ASN A 631 -25.52 -30.50 14.23
CA ASN A 631 -25.70 -31.74 15.01
C ASN A 631 -25.05 -32.96 14.34
N SER A 632 -24.41 -32.81 13.18
CA SER A 632 -23.76 -33.92 12.48
C SER A 632 -22.33 -34.14 12.97
N THR A 633 -21.93 -35.40 13.05
CA THR A 633 -20.55 -35.84 13.34
C THR A 633 -19.78 -36.23 12.08
N LEU A 634 -20.43 -36.22 10.91
CA LEU A 634 -19.82 -36.57 9.64
C LEU A 634 -18.78 -35.54 9.21
N ARG A 635 -17.69 -35.97 8.56
CA ARG A 635 -16.74 -35.04 7.95
C ARG A 635 -17.44 -34.14 6.93
N PHE A 636 -16.95 -32.91 6.79
CA PHE A 636 -17.52 -31.84 5.95
C PHE A 636 -18.92 -31.34 6.36
N SER A 637 -19.37 -31.60 7.58
CA SER A 637 -20.73 -31.23 8.00
C SER A 637 -20.84 -29.93 8.82
N ARG A 638 -19.79 -29.47 9.51
CA ARG A 638 -19.85 -28.32 10.46
C ARG A 638 -18.82 -27.24 10.16
N LEU A 639 -19.30 -26.00 9.95
CA LEU A 639 -18.48 -24.81 9.67
C LEU A 639 -18.00 -24.10 10.93
N THR A 640 -18.80 -24.16 11.99
CA THR A 640 -18.54 -23.45 13.25
C THR A 640 -18.71 -24.38 14.44
N GLN A 641 -17.87 -24.18 15.45
CA GLN A 641 -17.99 -24.86 16.74
C GLN A 641 -19.24 -24.37 17.48
N GLU A 642 -20.00 -25.32 18.05
CA GLU A 642 -21.09 -24.98 18.97
C GLU A 642 -20.60 -24.33 20.25
#